data_AF-A0A8H6QYH3-F1
#
_entry.id   AF-A0A8H6QYH3-F1
#
_cell.length_a   1.000
_cell.length_b   1.000
_cell.length_c   1.000
_cell.angle_alpha   90.00
_cell.angle_beta   90.00
_cell.angle_gamma   90.00
#
_symmetry.space_group_name_H-M   'P 1'
#
loop_
_entity.id
_entity.type
_entity.pdbx_description
1 polymer ?
#
loop_
_entity_poly.entity_id
_entity_poly.type
_entity_poly.pdbx_seq_one_letter_code
_entity_poly.pdbx_strand_id
1 'polypeptide(L)'
;MSYGNRRLKLALFGLGRLGALRACILAFQQPRIELVAVCDTKPGTDKWAAENLPPSVKHFADPQECLKNSGAEAVLVCTATATHAPLILQALDLGLHVMCEKPISVDIATTQAVIEKSASRPDLKFLVPFTRRYDKSYRQAKALIDNGELGEIHAVETTGIDQADPNAFFVSFSEQSGGIFLDFGIHTVDAGRYLLNVKSGLSNPKKQVNRVIAFGQQAVYGDLAKYGDADNAWGLVEFANGKIFKTYLGRTLTSGFEDTTRLCGTKGHSIISAKSNVEIRDHLGIRTQSVPDAFTLFDATFLADLAEFADAVLDNKPLTCQPEDAFEAGKICTALQYSFRNGVPVYFDDDGLPIMKATLQSEKAVLNHDQVHKPVADDFMYDFKYNHSLPTTAILGVKIPIDCDARKEAEGIVARLSTATSDGDAQAFAGLFLDYGVWRDKLSFTWDFRTFNFREAIFKAATDLLPQTKARNFDFLEPTPSVARPYPDFSQLQFVVSFETELVFASAVINAVLTQDGWKIYTMHTVAESLKQFPEQAAPDGHMTGITSWESQRSEAINTVDPEVLIIGGGQNGLAMAARLKALGMENLIIERSDEVGDIWHKRYEYLSLHFPHWPDALPYFRYPQHWPTYTPAQKQGLYMKWYASALELNVWTKSNVVKAEQDAEGKWTVVINKEGKETRTLHPKQLIMATSLCGVPYTPAVPGMTDFRGVIRHSSAHTSARDFVGKKVCVVGTSSSGFDTAYECARLGIDVTLLQRSPTYVMSLTHSVPRMLGAYAPDQNGNLPDLEVQDRLMFSTPIGPGEELARRTTRVLEDLDKPLLEALNARGLRTWRGQRDTGNFTLGQTRNGGFYFDAGACEEIINGRIKVEPGFIEKFTEDKVILNGGREKEFDLVIFATGFSNMIDSIRATLGEKIVSKCGPIWGIDEEGEYKTAYRETGVPNMWIMVGFLPMTRYASKLVALRLKALKEGISPPPYKV
;
A
#
# COMPACT_ATOMS: atom_id res chain seq x y z
N MET A 1 26.85 2.68 -63.39
CA MET A 1 26.56 4.13 -63.36
C MET A 1 27.73 4.81 -62.66
N SER A 2 28.25 5.89 -63.24
CA SER A 2 29.42 6.61 -62.74
C SER A 2 29.13 7.17 -61.33
N TYR A 3 29.72 6.58 -60.29
CA TYR A 3 29.83 7.24 -59.00
C TYR A 3 30.83 8.38 -59.19
N GLY A 4 30.37 9.62 -59.09
CA GLY A 4 31.24 10.80 -59.22
C GLY A 4 32.35 10.75 -58.17
N ASN A 5 33.56 11.15 -58.57
CA ASN A 5 34.78 11.23 -57.75
C ASN A 5 34.70 12.25 -56.58
N ARG A 6 33.50 12.72 -56.20
CA ARG A 6 33.28 13.75 -55.18
C ARG A 6 33.34 13.12 -53.79
N ARG A 7 34.23 13.65 -52.95
CA ARG A 7 34.31 13.34 -51.51
C ARG A 7 33.67 14.48 -50.71
N LEU A 8 32.98 14.14 -49.63
CA LEU A 8 32.39 15.10 -48.70
C LEU A 8 33.50 15.76 -47.88
N LYS A 9 33.65 17.09 -47.92
CA LYS A 9 34.62 17.79 -47.08
C LYS A 9 34.10 17.92 -45.66
N LEU A 10 34.82 17.35 -44.70
CA LEU A 10 34.39 17.30 -43.31
C LEU A 10 35.44 17.90 -42.36
N ALA A 11 34.98 18.69 -41.39
CA ALA A 11 35.77 19.16 -40.26
C ALA A 11 35.40 18.41 -38.97
N LEU A 12 36.39 17.97 -38.20
CA LEU A 12 36.17 17.28 -36.94
C LEU A 12 36.48 18.20 -35.75
N PHE A 13 35.59 18.24 -34.76
CA PHE A 13 35.73 19.03 -33.55
C PHE A 13 35.94 18.11 -32.35
N GLY A 14 37.02 18.31 -31.61
CA GLY A 14 37.43 17.50 -30.46
C GLY A 14 38.34 16.35 -30.85
N LEU A 15 39.57 16.36 -30.33
CA LEU A 15 40.64 15.37 -30.48
C LEU A 15 40.89 14.63 -29.15
N GLY A 16 39.83 14.40 -28.39
CA GLY A 16 39.83 13.48 -27.24
C GLY A 16 39.97 12.01 -27.68
N ARG A 17 39.76 11.07 -26.75
CA ARG A 17 39.94 9.62 -27.00
C ARG A 17 39.21 9.13 -28.27
N LEU A 18 37.91 9.43 -28.39
CA LEU A 18 37.12 9.06 -29.58
C LEU A 18 37.41 9.96 -30.78
N GLY A 19 37.60 11.27 -30.56
CA GLY A 19 37.90 12.23 -31.61
C GLY A 19 39.18 11.91 -32.40
N ALA A 20 40.25 11.52 -31.70
CA ALA A 20 41.49 11.06 -32.31
C ALA A 20 41.29 9.79 -33.16
N LEU A 21 40.54 8.81 -32.65
CA LEU A 21 40.18 7.60 -33.40
C LEU A 21 39.38 7.95 -34.67
N ARG A 22 38.35 8.81 -34.53
CA ARG A 22 37.54 9.30 -35.64
C ARG A 22 38.39 10.04 -36.68
N ALA A 23 39.31 10.90 -36.25
CA ALA A 23 40.22 11.61 -37.15
C ALA A 23 41.09 10.66 -37.96
N CYS A 24 41.63 9.61 -37.34
CA CYS A 24 42.39 8.56 -38.05
C CYS A 24 41.53 7.77 -39.03
N ILE A 25 40.30 7.38 -38.65
CA ILE A 25 39.38 6.69 -39.56
C ILE A 25 39.03 7.57 -40.76
N LEU A 26 38.71 8.84 -40.52
CA LEU A 26 38.39 9.83 -41.56
C LEU A 26 39.57 10.08 -42.51
N ALA A 27 40.79 10.18 -41.97
CA ALA A 27 41.99 10.43 -42.76
C ALA A 27 42.42 9.24 -43.61
N PHE A 28 42.31 8.01 -43.08
CA PHE A 28 42.98 6.84 -43.66
C PHE A 28 42.05 5.72 -44.13
N GLN A 29 40.79 5.68 -43.69
CA GLN A 29 39.90 4.54 -43.94
C GLN A 29 38.60 4.90 -44.65
N GLN A 30 38.14 6.15 -44.61
CA GLN A 30 36.87 6.56 -45.21
C GLN A 30 37.06 7.17 -46.62
N PRO A 31 36.81 6.41 -47.71
CA PRO A 31 37.04 6.90 -49.07
C PRO A 31 36.09 8.00 -49.52
N ARG A 32 34.87 8.09 -48.95
CA ARG A 32 33.85 9.06 -49.38
C ARG A 32 33.90 10.41 -48.68
N ILE A 33 34.73 10.55 -47.65
CA ILE A 33 34.90 11.78 -46.87
C ILE A 33 36.34 12.24 -46.98
N GLU A 34 36.55 13.52 -47.23
CA GLU A 34 37.85 14.19 -47.11
C GLU A 34 37.88 14.95 -45.78
N LEU A 35 38.76 14.54 -44.86
CA LEU A 35 39.01 15.31 -43.65
C LEU A 35 39.80 16.57 -44.03
N VAL A 36 39.15 17.74 -44.00
CA VAL A 36 39.79 19.01 -44.40
C VAL A 36 40.32 19.79 -43.21
N ALA A 37 39.75 19.57 -42.02
CA ALA A 37 40.16 20.25 -40.81
C ALA A 37 39.89 19.44 -39.54
N VAL A 38 40.70 19.70 -38.51
CA VAL A 38 40.45 19.31 -37.13
C VAL A 38 40.51 20.54 -36.24
N CYS A 39 39.65 20.59 -35.22
CA CYS A 39 39.58 21.69 -34.27
C CYS A 39 39.56 21.17 -32.85
N ASP A 40 40.46 21.66 -32.01
CA ASP A 40 40.44 21.41 -30.57
C ASP A 40 41.09 22.57 -29.80
N THR A 41 40.41 23.04 -28.76
CA THR A 41 40.86 24.16 -27.92
C THR A 41 41.94 23.75 -26.92
N LYS A 42 42.17 22.44 -26.74
CA LYS A 42 43.17 21.89 -25.82
C LYS A 42 44.58 22.15 -26.37
N PRO A 43 45.48 22.73 -25.55
CA PRO A 43 46.88 22.92 -25.94
C PRO A 43 47.56 21.59 -26.34
N GLY A 44 48.40 21.63 -27.37
CA GLY A 44 49.19 20.49 -27.86
C GLY A 44 48.48 19.58 -28.88
N THR A 45 47.22 19.86 -29.22
CA THR A 45 46.48 19.11 -30.24
C THR A 45 46.91 19.45 -31.67
N ASP A 46 47.50 20.63 -31.87
CA ASP A 46 48.18 21.06 -33.09
C ASP A 46 49.35 20.13 -33.44
N LYS A 47 50.18 19.83 -32.44
CA LYS A 47 51.30 18.89 -32.56
C LYS A 47 50.81 17.47 -32.84
N TRP A 48 49.79 17.02 -32.10
CA TRP A 48 49.21 15.69 -32.34
C TRP A 48 48.67 15.56 -33.77
N ALA A 49 47.94 16.58 -34.26
CA ALA A 49 47.41 16.60 -35.61
C ALA A 49 48.54 16.55 -36.66
N ALA A 50 49.60 17.34 -36.48
CA ALA A 50 50.75 17.34 -37.38
C ALA A 50 51.49 15.99 -37.43
N GLU A 51 51.53 15.25 -36.32
CA GLU A 51 52.22 13.96 -36.23
C GLU A 51 51.39 12.78 -36.76
N ASN A 52 50.06 12.84 -36.64
CA ASN A 52 49.17 11.69 -36.87
C ASN A 52 48.25 11.83 -38.09
N LEU A 53 48.10 13.03 -38.66
CA LEU A 53 47.20 13.28 -39.78
C LEU A 53 47.96 13.75 -41.04
N PRO A 54 47.37 13.59 -42.23
CA PRO A 54 47.97 14.10 -43.46
C PRO A 54 48.21 15.63 -43.40
N PRO A 55 49.31 16.15 -43.99
CA PRO A 55 49.62 17.59 -43.99
C PRO A 55 48.55 18.48 -44.63
N SER A 56 47.63 17.90 -45.41
CA SER A 56 46.50 18.60 -46.01
C SER A 56 45.38 18.94 -45.01
N VAL A 57 45.37 18.31 -43.83
CA VAL A 57 44.37 18.56 -42.78
C VAL A 57 44.76 19.80 -41.99
N LYS A 58 43.93 20.84 -42.02
CA LYS A 58 44.19 22.07 -41.26
C LYS A 58 43.86 21.88 -39.78
N HIS A 59 44.71 22.36 -38.89
CA HIS A 59 44.39 22.48 -37.47
C HIS A 59 43.83 23.88 -37.15
N PHE A 60 42.80 23.93 -36.31
CA PHE A 60 42.24 25.17 -35.76
C PHE A 60 42.18 25.07 -34.23
N ALA A 61 42.53 26.16 -33.55
CA ALA A 61 42.39 26.29 -32.09
C ALA A 61 41.08 26.96 -31.67
N ASP A 62 40.37 27.62 -32.61
CA ASP A 62 39.09 28.28 -32.39
C ASP A 62 37.98 27.62 -33.22
N PRO A 63 36.92 27.09 -32.59
CA PRO A 63 35.79 26.52 -33.28
C PRO A 63 35.10 27.46 -34.28
N GLN A 64 34.99 28.76 -34.00
CA GLN A 64 34.32 29.70 -34.90
C GLN A 64 35.13 29.92 -36.18
N GLU A 65 36.45 30.03 -36.05
CA GLU A 65 37.37 30.11 -37.18
C GLU A 65 37.33 28.83 -38.01
N CYS A 66 37.33 27.66 -37.38
CA CYS A 66 37.20 26.39 -38.09
C CYS A 66 35.89 26.31 -38.90
N LEU A 67 34.75 26.65 -38.28
CA LEU A 67 33.44 26.61 -38.92
C LEU A 67 33.36 27.52 -40.16
N LYS A 68 34.01 28.69 -40.13
CA LYS A 68 33.99 29.66 -41.24
C LYS A 68 35.05 29.37 -42.31
N ASN A 69 36.24 28.94 -41.90
CA ASN A 69 37.45 29.00 -42.73
C ASN A 69 38.07 27.63 -43.06
N SER A 70 37.50 26.52 -42.57
CA SER A 70 37.98 25.16 -42.90
C SER A 70 37.74 24.78 -44.36
N GLY A 71 36.66 25.28 -44.97
CA GLY A 71 36.18 24.84 -46.29
C GLY A 71 35.40 23.52 -46.23
N ALA A 72 34.92 23.13 -45.04
CA ALA A 72 34.09 21.96 -44.87
C ALA A 72 32.66 22.18 -45.39
N GLU A 73 32.03 21.10 -45.85
CA GLU A 73 30.61 21.00 -46.17
C GLU A 73 29.82 20.36 -45.01
N ALA A 74 30.51 19.64 -44.13
CA ALA A 74 29.95 18.98 -42.96
C ALA A 74 30.87 19.04 -41.74
N VAL A 75 30.32 18.87 -40.55
CA VAL A 75 31.10 18.77 -39.30
C VAL A 75 30.80 17.48 -38.55
N LEU A 76 31.83 16.92 -37.90
CA LEU A 76 31.68 15.88 -36.88
C LEU A 76 32.05 16.45 -35.51
N VAL A 77 31.08 16.53 -34.60
CA VAL A 77 31.26 17.01 -33.24
C VAL A 77 31.55 15.84 -32.30
N CYS A 78 32.79 15.76 -31.81
CA CYS A 78 33.32 14.77 -30.87
C CYS A 78 33.94 15.44 -29.62
N THR A 79 33.42 16.61 -29.25
CA THR A 79 33.90 17.40 -28.10
C THR A 79 33.28 16.90 -26.79
N ALA A 80 33.45 17.64 -25.70
CA ALA A 80 32.67 17.39 -24.48
C ALA A 80 31.19 17.72 -24.71
N THR A 81 30.28 16.93 -24.14
CA THR A 81 28.82 17.02 -24.34
C THR A 81 28.27 18.44 -24.20
N ALA A 82 28.75 19.22 -23.23
CA ALA A 82 28.30 20.59 -22.98
C ALA A 82 28.48 21.54 -24.19
N THR A 83 29.37 21.20 -25.13
CA THR A 83 29.66 22.01 -26.32
C THR A 83 28.98 21.50 -27.58
N HIS A 84 28.30 20.34 -27.53
CA HIS A 84 27.64 19.74 -28.68
C HIS A 84 26.57 20.67 -29.27
N ALA A 85 25.52 20.98 -28.49
CA ALA A 85 24.42 21.81 -28.96
C ALA A 85 24.85 23.18 -29.52
N PRO A 86 25.70 23.98 -28.83
CA PRO A 86 26.18 25.24 -29.40
C PRO A 86 26.91 25.09 -30.75
N LEU A 87 27.72 24.04 -30.92
CA LEU A 87 28.44 23.79 -32.18
C LEU A 87 27.50 23.31 -33.29
N ILE A 88 26.53 22.45 -32.97
CA ILE A 88 25.51 21.99 -33.92
C ILE A 88 24.71 23.19 -34.45
N LEU A 89 24.21 24.06 -33.56
CA LEU A 89 23.41 25.23 -33.94
C LEU A 89 24.20 26.17 -34.86
N GLN A 90 25.45 26.48 -34.52
CA GLN A 90 26.33 27.31 -35.34
C GLN A 90 26.64 26.70 -36.71
N ALA A 91 26.88 25.38 -36.77
CA ALA A 91 27.12 24.69 -38.03
C ALA A 91 25.89 24.72 -38.94
N LEU A 92 24.70 24.47 -38.38
CA LEU A 92 23.43 24.55 -39.11
C LEU A 92 23.13 25.98 -39.60
N ASP A 93 23.44 27.01 -38.80
CA ASP A 93 23.33 28.41 -39.21
C ASP A 93 24.20 28.74 -40.42
N LEU A 94 25.40 28.17 -40.47
CA LEU A 94 26.35 28.33 -41.57
C LEU A 94 26.05 27.44 -42.78
N GLY A 95 24.99 26.62 -42.73
CA GLY A 95 24.60 25.76 -43.84
C GLY A 95 25.43 24.47 -43.96
N LEU A 96 26.03 24.01 -42.87
CA LEU A 96 26.84 22.79 -42.84
C LEU A 96 26.00 21.58 -42.41
N HIS A 97 26.24 20.41 -43.03
CA HIS A 97 25.70 19.15 -42.52
C HIS A 97 26.37 18.80 -41.18
N VAL A 98 25.66 18.11 -40.29
CA VAL A 98 26.14 17.86 -38.93
C VAL A 98 26.05 16.37 -38.58
N MET A 99 27.15 15.82 -38.10
CA MET A 99 27.19 14.57 -37.36
C MET A 99 27.66 14.90 -35.94
N CYS A 100 26.99 14.39 -34.91
CA CYS A 100 27.35 14.68 -33.52
C CYS A 100 27.38 13.39 -32.72
N GLU A 101 28.47 13.16 -31.99
CA GLU A 101 28.52 12.09 -31.00
C GLU A 101 27.45 12.27 -29.93
N LYS A 102 27.04 11.16 -29.33
CA LYS A 102 25.99 11.15 -28.31
C LYS A 102 26.48 11.75 -26.98
N PRO A 103 25.56 12.28 -26.16
CA PRO A 103 24.22 12.75 -26.52
C PRO A 103 24.27 14.17 -27.11
N ILE A 104 23.15 14.67 -27.65
CA ILE A 104 23.06 16.05 -28.18
C ILE A 104 23.26 17.10 -27.07
N SER A 105 22.63 16.89 -25.92
CA SER A 105 22.82 17.64 -24.69
C SER A 105 22.51 16.72 -23.50
N VAL A 106 22.79 17.19 -22.29
CA VAL A 106 22.41 16.53 -21.03
C VAL A 106 20.97 16.85 -20.60
N ASP A 107 20.31 17.81 -21.27
CA ASP A 107 18.95 18.25 -20.96
C ASP A 107 18.02 18.25 -22.19
N ILE A 108 16.72 18.11 -21.91
CA ILE A 108 15.68 17.97 -22.94
C ILE A 108 15.46 19.28 -23.70
N ALA A 109 15.47 20.43 -23.02
CA ALA A 109 15.12 21.71 -23.62
C ALA A 109 16.17 22.14 -24.67
N THR A 110 17.45 22.01 -24.33
CA THR A 110 18.55 22.27 -25.27
C THR A 110 18.52 21.30 -26.44
N THR A 111 18.24 20.02 -26.20
CA THR A 111 18.11 19.03 -27.28
C THR A 111 16.94 19.39 -28.20
N GLN A 112 15.78 19.75 -27.64
CA GLN A 112 14.60 20.19 -28.40
C GLN A 112 14.92 21.38 -29.31
N ALA A 113 15.62 22.40 -28.81
CA ALA A 113 16.04 23.55 -29.61
C ALA A 113 16.93 23.15 -30.80
N VAL A 114 17.83 22.17 -30.62
CA VAL A 114 18.65 21.62 -31.71
C VAL A 114 17.79 20.90 -32.75
N ILE A 115 16.80 20.11 -32.31
CA ILE A 115 15.87 19.42 -33.22
C ILE A 115 15.05 20.42 -34.03
N GLU A 116 14.50 21.44 -33.38
CA GLU A 116 13.75 22.51 -34.05
C GLU A 116 14.61 23.24 -35.08
N LYS A 117 15.88 23.51 -34.73
CA LYS A 117 16.83 24.10 -35.67
C LYS A 117 17.10 23.20 -36.87
N SER A 118 17.34 21.91 -36.64
CA SER A 118 17.53 20.93 -37.71
C SER A 118 16.29 20.82 -38.60
N ALA A 119 15.10 20.81 -38.01
CA ALA A 119 13.84 20.76 -38.75
C ALA A 119 13.60 22.01 -39.61
N SER A 120 14.11 23.18 -39.18
CA SER A 120 14.08 24.42 -39.99
C SER A 120 15.03 24.38 -41.20
N ARG A 121 15.93 23.40 -41.28
CA ARG A 121 16.93 23.22 -42.34
C ARG A 121 16.87 21.81 -42.95
N PRO A 122 15.75 21.42 -43.58
CA PRO A 122 15.59 20.07 -44.15
C PRO A 122 16.53 19.79 -45.32
N ASP A 123 17.16 20.82 -45.88
CA ASP A 123 18.25 20.74 -46.86
C ASP A 123 19.54 20.13 -46.26
N LEU A 124 19.72 20.26 -44.95
CA LEU A 124 20.88 19.74 -44.22
C LEU A 124 20.58 18.38 -43.60
N LYS A 125 21.65 17.61 -43.36
CA LYS A 125 21.57 16.29 -42.72
C LYS A 125 22.11 16.44 -41.31
N PHE A 126 21.36 16.00 -40.31
CA PHE A 126 21.79 15.93 -38.92
C PHE A 126 21.72 14.49 -38.42
N LEU A 127 22.85 13.94 -37.97
CA LEU A 127 22.95 12.54 -37.54
C LEU A 127 23.59 12.43 -36.15
N VAL A 128 22.96 11.65 -35.27
CA VAL A 128 23.60 11.09 -34.06
C VAL A 128 23.87 9.60 -34.31
N PRO A 129 25.14 9.15 -34.34
CA PRO A 129 25.47 7.80 -34.72
C PRO A 129 25.39 6.82 -33.53
N PHE A 130 24.20 6.28 -33.27
CA PHE A 130 24.08 5.17 -32.32
C PHE A 130 24.66 3.88 -32.92
N THR A 131 25.86 3.52 -32.46
CA THR A 131 26.69 2.40 -32.96
C THR A 131 25.92 1.10 -33.24
N ARG A 132 25.00 0.71 -32.34
CA ARG A 132 24.18 -0.51 -32.50
C ARG A 132 23.32 -0.53 -33.77
N ARG A 133 22.95 0.60 -34.37
CA ARG A 133 22.22 0.62 -35.66
C ARG A 133 23.10 0.24 -36.86
N TYR A 134 24.42 0.32 -36.70
CA TYR A 134 25.41 0.05 -37.75
C TYR A 134 26.13 -1.29 -37.55
N ASP A 135 25.93 -1.94 -36.40
CA ASP A 135 26.46 -3.27 -36.15
C ASP A 135 25.78 -4.33 -37.03
N LYS A 136 26.57 -5.30 -37.49
CA LYS A 136 26.10 -6.36 -38.39
C LYS A 136 25.08 -7.28 -37.71
N SER A 137 25.28 -7.61 -36.43
CA SER A 137 24.41 -8.51 -35.69
C SER A 137 23.07 -7.84 -35.38
N TYR A 138 23.09 -6.56 -35.00
CA TYR A 138 21.87 -5.77 -34.81
C TYR A 138 21.10 -5.56 -36.13
N ARG A 139 21.78 -5.37 -37.27
CA ARG A 139 21.14 -5.31 -38.59
C ARG A 139 20.53 -6.63 -39.02
N GLN A 140 21.22 -7.74 -38.75
CA GLN A 140 20.67 -9.08 -38.98
C GLN A 140 19.42 -9.30 -38.12
N ALA A 141 19.46 -8.92 -36.84
CA ALA A 141 18.30 -9.01 -35.97
C ALA A 141 17.14 -8.13 -36.46
N LYS A 142 17.41 -6.91 -36.94
CA LYS A 142 16.39 -6.07 -37.56
C LYS A 142 15.80 -6.70 -38.82
N ALA A 143 16.61 -7.34 -39.66
CA ALA A 143 16.12 -8.05 -40.84
C ALA A 143 15.19 -9.21 -40.46
N LEU A 144 15.51 -9.99 -39.41
CA LEU A 144 14.62 -11.05 -38.90
C LEU A 144 13.26 -10.49 -38.43
N ILE A 145 13.26 -9.31 -37.82
CA ILE A 145 12.04 -8.60 -37.41
C ILE A 145 11.24 -8.17 -38.65
N ASP A 146 11.89 -7.52 -39.60
CA ASP A 146 11.24 -6.94 -40.79
C ASP A 146 10.72 -8.02 -41.75
N ASN A 147 11.37 -9.17 -41.80
CA ASN A 147 10.92 -10.36 -42.53
C ASN A 147 9.79 -11.12 -41.80
N GLY A 148 9.45 -10.74 -40.56
CA GLY A 148 8.42 -11.38 -39.75
C GLY A 148 8.80 -12.77 -39.20
N GLU A 149 10.08 -13.13 -39.23
CA GLU A 149 10.61 -14.43 -38.81
C GLU A 149 10.43 -14.65 -37.31
N LEU A 150 10.54 -13.58 -36.51
CA LEU A 150 10.33 -13.62 -35.06
C LEU A 150 8.87 -13.31 -34.65
N GLY A 151 7.99 -13.02 -35.61
CA GLY A 151 6.64 -12.52 -35.32
C GLY A 151 6.65 -11.08 -34.81
N GLU A 152 5.63 -10.71 -34.04
CA GLU A 152 5.57 -9.38 -33.42
C GLU A 152 6.51 -9.32 -32.22
N ILE A 153 7.45 -8.35 -32.22
CA ILE A 153 8.31 -8.12 -31.07
C ILE A 153 7.54 -7.33 -30.01
N HIS A 154 7.26 -7.99 -28.88
CA HIS A 154 6.51 -7.42 -27.76
C HIS A 154 7.43 -6.94 -26.63
N ALA A 155 8.66 -7.44 -26.55
CA ALA A 155 9.66 -6.94 -25.60
C ALA A 155 11.10 -7.01 -26.10
N VAL A 156 11.94 -6.09 -25.63
CA VAL A 156 13.40 -6.10 -25.83
C VAL A 156 14.10 -5.92 -24.48
N GLU A 157 15.07 -6.77 -24.20
CA GLU A 157 15.89 -6.71 -22.98
C GLU A 157 17.35 -6.52 -23.35
N THR A 158 18.00 -5.51 -22.78
CA THR A 158 19.41 -5.21 -23.02
C THR A 158 20.21 -5.26 -21.73
N THR A 159 21.45 -5.72 -21.82
CA THR A 159 22.47 -5.62 -20.78
C THR A 159 23.69 -4.95 -21.40
N GLY A 160 24.13 -3.85 -20.80
CA GLY A 160 25.38 -3.19 -21.12
C GLY A 160 26.19 -3.03 -19.85
N ILE A 161 27.43 -3.52 -19.79
CA ILE A 161 28.26 -3.39 -18.59
C ILE A 161 29.69 -3.01 -19.00
N ASP A 162 30.13 -1.84 -18.58
CA ASP A 162 31.52 -1.40 -18.71
C ASP A 162 32.44 -2.19 -17.77
N GLN A 163 33.69 -2.34 -18.20
CA GLN A 163 34.75 -2.85 -17.35
C GLN A 163 34.93 -1.92 -16.15
N ALA A 164 35.09 -2.50 -14.97
CA ALA A 164 35.43 -1.78 -13.75
C ALA A 164 36.75 -1.01 -13.97
N ASP A 165 36.70 0.32 -13.89
CA ASP A 165 37.87 1.19 -13.95
C ASP A 165 38.53 1.28 -12.55
N PRO A 166 39.76 0.77 -12.36
CA PRO A 166 40.45 0.84 -11.07
C PRO A 166 40.73 2.28 -10.60
N ASN A 167 40.78 3.24 -11.52
CA ASN A 167 41.05 4.64 -11.21
C ASN A 167 39.77 5.46 -10.96
N ALA A 168 38.60 4.85 -11.10
CA ALA A 168 37.30 5.47 -10.90
C ALA A 168 37.11 6.79 -11.68
N PHE A 169 37.73 6.93 -12.87
CA PHE A 169 37.70 8.18 -13.64
C PHE A 169 36.27 8.64 -13.91
N PHE A 170 35.38 7.69 -14.22
CA PHE A 170 33.99 7.97 -14.53
C PHE A 170 33.21 8.59 -13.37
N VAL A 171 33.66 8.39 -12.12
CA VAL A 171 33.04 9.04 -10.94
C VAL A 171 33.19 10.55 -11.04
N SER A 172 34.38 11.04 -11.40
CA SER A 172 34.61 12.47 -11.64
C SER A 172 33.89 13.01 -12.87
N PHE A 173 33.66 12.16 -13.87
CA PHE A 173 32.93 12.51 -15.09
C PHE A 173 31.40 12.59 -14.87
N SER A 174 30.87 11.90 -13.86
CA SER A 174 29.42 11.76 -13.60
C SER A 174 28.70 13.11 -13.44
N GLU A 175 29.37 14.11 -12.86
CA GLU A 175 28.83 15.47 -12.69
C GLU A 175 28.36 16.09 -14.02
N GLN A 176 29.05 15.79 -15.12
CA GLN A 176 28.84 16.40 -16.44
C GLN A 176 28.22 15.44 -17.46
N SER A 177 28.00 14.17 -17.10
CA SER A 177 27.61 13.11 -18.05
C SER A 177 26.10 12.97 -18.24
N GLY A 178 25.31 13.51 -17.29
CA GLY A 178 23.87 13.29 -17.22
C GLY A 178 23.46 11.97 -16.55
N GLY A 179 24.42 11.22 -16.01
CA GLY A 179 24.23 9.96 -15.29
C GLY A 179 24.23 8.72 -16.19
N ILE A 180 24.26 7.53 -15.59
CA ILE A 180 24.44 6.24 -16.26
C ILE A 180 23.40 5.99 -17.37
N PHE A 181 22.16 6.45 -17.20
CA PHE A 181 21.14 6.26 -18.24
C PHE A 181 21.35 7.16 -19.45
N LEU A 182 21.83 8.39 -19.29
CA LEU A 182 22.02 9.32 -20.40
C LEU A 182 23.38 9.15 -21.09
N ASP A 183 24.44 8.95 -20.32
CA ASP A 183 25.78 8.73 -20.88
C ASP A 183 25.90 7.35 -21.54
N PHE A 184 25.51 6.30 -20.82
CA PHE A 184 25.69 4.93 -21.28
C PHE A 184 24.39 4.31 -21.81
N GLY A 185 23.28 4.50 -21.11
CA GLY A 185 21.98 3.91 -21.45
C GLY A 185 21.33 4.41 -22.75
N ILE A 186 21.67 5.61 -23.25
CA ILE A 186 21.07 6.16 -24.49
C ILE A 186 21.25 5.24 -25.70
N HIS A 187 22.35 4.54 -25.68
CA HIS A 187 22.81 3.57 -26.64
C HIS A 187 21.93 2.30 -26.63
N THR A 188 21.49 1.84 -25.45
CA THR A 188 20.58 0.69 -25.32
C THR A 188 19.13 1.07 -25.53
N VAL A 189 18.71 2.26 -25.05
CA VAL A 189 17.38 2.83 -25.26
C VAL A 189 17.09 3.04 -26.74
N ASP A 190 18.04 3.61 -27.50
CA ASP A 190 17.90 3.76 -28.95
C ASP A 190 17.74 2.42 -29.66
N ALA A 191 18.60 1.44 -29.35
CA ALA A 191 18.53 0.11 -29.93
C ALA A 191 17.20 -0.59 -29.59
N GLY A 192 16.72 -0.45 -28.35
CA GLY A 192 15.41 -0.94 -27.92
C GLY A 192 14.28 -0.35 -28.75
N ARG A 193 14.28 0.98 -28.95
CA ARG A 193 13.27 1.66 -29.78
C ARG A 193 13.32 1.22 -31.24
N TYR A 194 14.53 1.09 -31.79
CA TYR A 194 14.78 0.67 -33.16
C TYR A 194 14.27 -0.76 -33.42
N LEU A 195 14.56 -1.70 -32.52
CA LEU A 195 14.17 -3.10 -32.65
C LEU A 195 12.68 -3.32 -32.33
N LEU A 196 12.11 -2.58 -31.38
CA LEU A 196 10.69 -2.69 -31.04
C LEU A 196 9.76 -2.11 -32.11
N ASN A 197 10.25 -1.36 -33.10
CA ASN A 197 9.41 -0.60 -34.04
C ASN A 197 8.33 0.22 -33.28
N VAL A 198 8.77 1.01 -32.28
CA VAL A 198 7.87 1.65 -31.29
C VAL A 198 6.89 2.66 -31.89
N LYS A 199 7.19 3.19 -33.08
CA LYS A 199 6.30 4.11 -33.80
C LYS A 199 5.10 3.41 -34.44
N SER A 200 5.15 2.09 -34.61
CA SER A 200 4.07 1.32 -35.24
C SER A 200 2.88 1.16 -34.31
N GLY A 201 1.67 1.36 -34.85
CA GLY A 201 0.41 1.15 -34.14
C GLY A 201 0.05 2.24 -33.12
N LEU A 202 0.70 3.40 -33.14
CA LEU A 202 0.38 4.52 -32.26
C LEU A 202 -0.81 5.34 -32.78
N SER A 203 -1.76 5.63 -31.90
CA SER A 203 -2.85 6.59 -32.17
C SER A 203 -2.38 8.04 -32.12
N ASN A 204 -1.36 8.34 -31.30
CA ASN A 204 -0.71 9.64 -31.20
C ASN A 204 0.81 9.47 -31.46
N PRO A 205 1.34 9.91 -32.63
CA PRO A 205 2.75 9.77 -32.97
C PRO A 205 3.73 10.49 -32.02
N LYS A 206 3.26 11.52 -31.30
CA LYS A 206 4.08 12.24 -30.32
C LYS A 206 4.25 11.43 -29.03
N LYS A 207 3.20 10.71 -28.60
CA LYS A 207 3.19 9.92 -27.37
C LYS A 207 3.68 8.49 -27.64
N GLN A 208 5.00 8.33 -27.75
CA GLN A 208 5.61 7.00 -27.95
C GLN A 208 5.67 6.19 -26.64
N VAL A 209 5.78 6.87 -25.49
CA VAL A 209 6.01 6.25 -24.18
C VAL A 209 4.82 6.54 -23.26
N ASN A 210 4.40 5.56 -22.46
CA ASN A 210 3.44 5.76 -21.38
C ASN A 210 4.15 6.17 -20.09
N ARG A 211 5.12 5.36 -19.67
CA ARG A 211 5.90 5.60 -18.45
C ARG A 211 7.22 4.87 -18.46
N VAL A 212 8.10 5.29 -17.56
CA VAL A 212 9.34 4.60 -17.23
C VAL A 212 9.52 4.44 -15.73
N ILE A 213 10.30 3.45 -15.31
CA ILE A 213 10.74 3.27 -13.93
C ILE A 213 12.19 2.79 -13.90
N ALA A 214 12.99 3.30 -12.98
CA ALA A 214 14.39 2.93 -12.85
C ALA A 214 14.84 2.73 -11.39
N PHE A 215 15.82 1.85 -11.22
CA PHE A 215 16.47 1.53 -9.95
C PHE A 215 17.98 1.49 -10.18
N GLY A 216 18.78 1.72 -9.13
CA GLY A 216 20.23 1.63 -9.25
C GLY A 216 20.94 1.55 -7.91
N GLN A 217 22.22 1.18 -7.96
CA GLN A 217 23.10 0.92 -6.84
C GLN A 217 24.49 1.52 -7.12
N GLN A 218 25.22 1.84 -6.05
CA GLN A 218 26.65 2.17 -6.07
C GLN A 218 27.42 1.04 -5.38
N ALA A 219 27.44 -0.14 -5.99
CA ALA A 219 27.93 -1.37 -5.40
C ALA A 219 29.45 -1.39 -5.20
N VAL A 220 30.21 -0.70 -6.06
CA VAL A 220 31.68 -0.63 -6.04
C VAL A 220 32.16 0.82 -5.87
N TYR A 221 31.47 1.78 -6.48
CA TYR A 221 31.89 3.17 -6.57
C TYR A 221 30.93 4.09 -5.80
N GLY A 222 30.96 4.00 -4.47
CA GLY A 222 30.05 4.73 -3.57
C GLY A 222 30.02 6.25 -3.75
N ASP A 223 31.11 6.85 -4.22
CA ASP A 223 31.21 8.30 -4.46
C ASP A 223 30.25 8.83 -5.55
N LEU A 224 29.71 7.96 -6.42
CA LEU A 224 28.67 8.33 -7.39
C LEU A 224 27.39 8.86 -6.74
N ALA A 225 27.17 8.52 -5.47
CA ALA A 225 26.05 9.06 -4.70
C ALA A 225 26.06 10.60 -4.67
N LYS A 226 27.24 11.24 -4.70
CA LYS A 226 27.39 12.71 -4.71
C LYS A 226 26.72 13.36 -5.92
N TYR A 227 26.64 12.64 -7.04
CA TYR A 227 26.08 13.13 -8.31
C TYR A 227 24.71 12.52 -8.63
N GLY A 228 24.13 11.78 -7.68
CA GLY A 228 22.86 11.06 -7.88
C GLY A 228 22.95 10.09 -9.05
N ASP A 229 24.06 9.35 -9.15
CA ASP A 229 24.36 8.40 -10.24
C ASP A 229 24.64 6.99 -9.69
N ALA A 230 24.64 5.98 -10.56
CA ALA A 230 24.81 4.57 -10.18
C ALA A 230 25.95 3.90 -10.96
N ASP A 231 26.55 2.86 -10.38
CA ASP A 231 27.45 1.95 -11.08
C ASP A 231 26.75 0.68 -11.58
N ASN A 232 25.53 0.40 -11.10
CA ASN A 232 24.65 -0.67 -11.57
C ASN A 232 23.20 -0.15 -11.56
N ALA A 233 22.51 -0.17 -12.69
CA ALA A 233 21.19 0.43 -12.85
C ALA A 233 20.26 -0.36 -13.77
N TRP A 234 19.00 -0.50 -13.38
CA TRP A 234 17.94 -1.15 -14.14
C TRP A 234 16.90 -0.13 -14.56
N GLY A 235 16.54 -0.10 -15.85
CA GLY A 235 15.48 0.74 -16.39
C GLY A 235 14.41 -0.10 -17.08
N LEU A 236 13.14 0.25 -16.90
CA LEU A 236 11.99 -0.35 -17.57
C LEU A 236 11.16 0.75 -18.22
N VAL A 237 10.77 0.54 -19.48
CA VAL A 237 10.01 1.48 -20.31
C VAL A 237 8.77 0.77 -20.84
N GLU A 238 7.61 1.38 -20.62
CA GLU A 238 6.33 0.97 -21.19
C GLU A 238 5.99 1.91 -22.35
N PHE A 239 5.97 1.39 -23.57
CA PHE A 239 5.58 2.15 -24.76
C PHE A 239 4.06 2.23 -24.90
N ALA A 240 3.56 3.27 -25.56
CA ALA A 240 2.14 3.53 -25.73
C ALA A 240 1.40 2.48 -26.58
N ASN A 241 2.13 1.70 -27.38
CA ASN A 241 1.60 0.55 -28.12
C ASN A 241 1.67 -0.78 -27.33
N GLY A 242 1.89 -0.74 -26.01
CA GLY A 242 1.93 -1.91 -25.13
C GLY A 242 3.24 -2.69 -25.14
N LYS A 243 4.23 -2.26 -25.93
CA LYS A 243 5.56 -2.89 -25.98
C LYS A 243 6.40 -2.52 -24.76
N ILE A 244 7.28 -3.43 -24.34
CA ILE A 244 8.11 -3.26 -23.15
C ILE A 244 9.60 -3.25 -23.52
N PHE A 245 10.35 -2.32 -22.95
CA PHE A 245 11.82 -2.33 -23.01
C PHE A 245 12.42 -2.35 -21.62
N LYS A 246 13.43 -3.20 -21.42
CA LYS A 246 14.19 -3.30 -20.18
C LYS A 246 15.68 -3.15 -20.49
N THR A 247 16.39 -2.38 -19.68
CA THR A 247 17.86 -2.32 -19.72
C THR A 247 18.46 -2.58 -18.34
N TYR A 248 19.55 -3.33 -18.30
CA TYR A 248 20.51 -3.35 -17.19
C TYR A 248 21.80 -2.69 -17.66
N LEU A 249 22.26 -1.72 -16.89
CA LEU A 249 23.48 -0.95 -17.14
C LEU A 249 24.42 -1.18 -15.96
N GLY A 250 25.71 -1.38 -16.20
CA GLY A 250 26.68 -1.37 -15.12
C GLY A 250 28.05 -0.88 -15.54
N ARG A 251 28.92 -0.68 -14.54
CA ARG A 251 30.31 -0.22 -14.69
C ARG A 251 31.28 -1.01 -13.83
N THR A 252 30.87 -2.22 -13.44
CA THR A 252 31.58 -3.02 -12.43
C THR A 252 32.00 -4.39 -12.95
N LEU A 253 32.00 -4.61 -14.27
CA LEU A 253 32.39 -5.92 -14.83
C LEU A 253 33.90 -6.11 -14.69
N THR A 254 34.33 -7.21 -14.09
CA THR A 254 35.76 -7.47 -13.86
C THR A 254 36.44 -8.11 -15.07
N SER A 255 35.69 -8.72 -15.98
CA SER A 255 36.21 -9.49 -17.11
C SER A 255 36.39 -8.68 -18.39
N GLY A 256 35.86 -7.46 -18.50
CA GLY A 256 35.91 -6.66 -19.74
C GLY A 256 34.60 -5.93 -19.95
N PHE A 257 34.07 -5.96 -21.16
CA PHE A 257 32.82 -5.31 -21.56
C PHE A 257 31.75 -6.33 -21.94
N GLU A 258 30.51 -6.10 -21.52
CA GLU A 258 29.35 -6.94 -21.88
C GLU A 258 28.31 -6.10 -22.63
N ASP A 259 27.88 -6.61 -23.79
CA ASP A 259 26.71 -6.14 -24.52
C ASP A 259 25.88 -7.36 -24.95
N THR A 260 24.67 -7.44 -24.44
CA THR A 260 23.71 -8.50 -24.79
C THR A 260 22.34 -7.88 -25.04
N THR A 261 21.68 -8.28 -26.12
CA THR A 261 20.30 -7.87 -26.44
C THR A 261 19.45 -9.08 -26.75
N ARG A 262 18.37 -9.29 -26.00
CA ARG A 262 17.35 -10.31 -26.22
C ARG A 262 16.12 -9.68 -26.87
N LEU A 263 15.66 -10.29 -27.96
CA LEU A 263 14.39 -9.97 -28.62
C LEU A 263 13.33 -11.00 -28.23
N CYS A 264 12.15 -10.51 -27.84
CA CYS A 264 10.99 -11.34 -27.49
C CYS A 264 9.88 -11.16 -28.51
N GLY A 265 9.74 -12.15 -29.41
CA GLY A 265 8.76 -12.16 -30.47
C GLY A 265 7.72 -13.27 -30.31
N THR A 266 6.54 -13.07 -30.89
CA THR A 266 5.41 -14.03 -30.81
C THR A 266 5.65 -15.36 -31.53
N LYS A 267 6.62 -15.42 -32.46
CA LYS A 267 7.01 -16.66 -33.17
C LYS A 267 8.40 -17.17 -32.79
N GLY A 268 9.22 -16.36 -32.11
CA GLY A 268 10.57 -16.74 -31.75
C GLY A 268 11.32 -15.65 -30.97
N HIS A 269 12.41 -16.07 -30.34
CA HIS A 269 13.32 -15.20 -29.59
C HIS A 269 14.71 -15.21 -30.24
N SER A 270 15.45 -14.11 -30.15
CA SER A 270 16.86 -14.05 -30.56
C SER A 270 17.71 -13.37 -29.50
N ILE A 271 19.02 -13.67 -29.50
CA ILE A 271 19.98 -13.05 -28.58
C ILE A 271 21.18 -12.59 -29.41
N ILE A 272 21.52 -11.31 -29.29
CA ILE A 272 22.78 -10.73 -29.75
C ILE A 272 23.72 -10.72 -28.54
N SER A 273 24.95 -11.21 -28.69
CA SER A 273 25.93 -11.27 -27.59
C SER A 273 27.35 -11.08 -28.11
N ALA A 274 28.14 -10.29 -27.38
CA ALA A 274 29.55 -10.08 -27.64
C ALA A 274 30.41 -11.27 -27.15
N LYS A 275 30.51 -12.35 -27.95
CA LYS A 275 31.36 -13.52 -27.63
C LYS A 275 32.53 -13.66 -28.59
N SER A 276 33.70 -14.00 -28.06
CA SER A 276 34.82 -14.50 -28.87
C SER A 276 34.50 -15.89 -29.40
N ASN A 277 34.86 -16.15 -30.66
CA ASN A 277 34.78 -17.47 -31.28
C ASN A 277 35.97 -18.38 -30.91
N VAL A 278 36.91 -17.90 -30.08
CA VAL A 278 38.10 -18.65 -29.67
C VAL A 278 37.93 -19.19 -28.26
N GLU A 279 37.97 -20.51 -28.15
CA GLU A 279 37.95 -21.25 -26.88
C GLU A 279 39.38 -21.56 -26.41
N ILE A 280 39.67 -21.25 -25.14
CA ILE A 280 40.93 -21.52 -24.46
C ILE A 280 40.71 -22.70 -23.51
N ARG A 281 41.54 -23.73 -23.63
CA ARG A 281 41.53 -24.92 -22.75
C ARG A 281 42.84 -25.01 -21.99
N ASP A 282 42.79 -24.84 -20.68
CA ASP A 282 43.96 -25.00 -19.81
C ASP A 282 43.58 -25.52 -18.41
N HIS A 283 44.50 -25.41 -17.44
CA HIS A 283 44.31 -25.86 -16.07
C HIS A 283 43.18 -25.13 -15.30
N LEU A 284 42.68 -23.99 -15.80
CA LEU A 284 41.52 -23.28 -15.24
C LEU A 284 40.20 -23.70 -15.92
N GLY A 285 40.24 -24.64 -16.87
CA GLY A 285 39.08 -25.19 -17.57
C GLY A 285 38.92 -24.69 -19.01
N ILE A 286 37.66 -24.67 -19.47
CA ILE A 286 37.28 -24.15 -20.79
C ILE A 286 36.78 -22.71 -20.63
N ARG A 287 37.43 -21.73 -21.28
CA ARG A 287 37.05 -20.31 -21.21
C ARG A 287 37.15 -19.62 -22.56
N THR A 288 36.39 -18.55 -22.76
CA THR A 288 36.50 -17.65 -23.93
C THR A 288 36.98 -16.28 -23.48
N GLN A 289 37.76 -15.59 -24.31
CA GLN A 289 38.17 -14.21 -24.02
C GLN A 289 36.98 -13.25 -24.20
N SER A 290 36.75 -12.40 -23.22
CA SER A 290 35.81 -11.27 -23.27
C SER A 290 36.40 -10.12 -24.09
N VAL A 291 35.52 -9.32 -24.70
CA VAL A 291 35.93 -8.08 -25.36
C VAL A 291 36.34 -7.04 -24.29
N PRO A 292 37.40 -6.25 -24.51
CA PRO A 292 37.91 -5.34 -23.49
C PRO A 292 37.03 -4.11 -23.29
N ASP A 293 36.52 -3.52 -24.37
CA ASP A 293 35.72 -2.29 -24.34
C ASP A 293 34.77 -2.19 -25.54
N ALA A 294 33.89 -1.17 -25.47
CA ALA A 294 32.93 -0.88 -26.53
C ALA A 294 33.60 -0.45 -27.86
N PHE A 295 34.79 0.16 -27.82
CA PHE A 295 35.48 0.60 -29.04
C PHE A 295 35.98 -0.58 -29.86
N THR A 296 36.41 -1.64 -29.18
CA THR A 296 36.85 -2.90 -29.79
C THR A 296 35.66 -3.70 -30.32
N LEU A 297 34.56 -3.74 -29.56
CA LEU A 297 33.36 -4.47 -29.99
C LEU A 297 32.69 -3.83 -31.22
N PHE A 298 32.64 -2.50 -31.27
CA PHE A 298 31.91 -1.75 -32.29
C PHE A 298 32.84 -1.03 -33.29
N ASP A 299 34.09 -1.45 -33.44
CA ASP A 299 35.11 -0.80 -34.27
C ASP A 299 34.64 -0.51 -35.70
N ALA A 300 34.02 -1.51 -36.34
CA ALA A 300 33.54 -1.44 -37.71
C ALA A 300 32.35 -0.48 -37.87
N THR A 301 31.63 -0.20 -36.78
CA THR A 301 30.48 0.71 -36.81
C THR A 301 30.90 2.16 -37.05
N PHE A 302 32.09 2.55 -36.57
CA PHE A 302 32.63 3.91 -36.73
C PHE A 302 33.05 4.23 -38.17
N LEU A 303 33.26 3.22 -39.01
CA LEU A 303 33.48 3.40 -40.44
C LEU A 303 32.14 3.42 -41.19
N ALA A 304 31.22 2.54 -40.79
CA ALA A 304 29.91 2.37 -41.42
C ALA A 304 29.01 3.61 -41.25
N ASP A 305 28.97 4.21 -40.06
CA ASP A 305 28.17 5.40 -39.80
C ASP A 305 28.65 6.62 -40.61
N LEU A 306 29.96 6.80 -40.76
CA LEU A 306 30.59 7.81 -41.60
C LEU A 306 30.24 7.59 -43.08
N ALA A 307 30.28 6.34 -43.53
CA ALA A 307 29.93 6.00 -44.91
C ALA A 307 28.46 6.37 -45.19
N GLU A 308 27.55 5.99 -44.29
CA GLU A 308 26.13 6.27 -44.45
C GLU A 308 25.79 7.75 -44.31
N PHE A 309 26.52 8.49 -43.47
CA PHE A 309 26.41 9.95 -43.42
C PHE A 309 26.87 10.59 -44.74
N ALA A 310 28.00 10.15 -45.30
CA ALA A 310 28.48 10.64 -46.59
C ALA A 310 27.49 10.32 -47.73
N ASP A 311 26.93 9.11 -47.75
CA ASP A 311 25.89 8.70 -48.69
C ASP A 311 24.62 9.57 -48.55
N ALA A 312 24.20 9.87 -47.32
CA ALA A 312 23.04 10.72 -47.06
C ALA A 312 23.26 12.16 -47.54
N VAL A 313 24.48 12.69 -47.44
CA VAL A 313 24.81 14.04 -47.89
C VAL A 313 25.03 14.11 -49.41
N LEU A 314 25.85 13.21 -49.95
CA LEU A 314 26.26 13.26 -51.36
C LEU A 314 25.20 12.72 -52.30
N ASP A 315 24.47 11.67 -51.88
CA ASP A 315 23.53 10.94 -52.73
C ASP A 315 22.07 11.07 -52.25
N ASN A 316 21.81 11.88 -51.21
CA ASN A 316 20.50 12.06 -50.60
C ASN A 316 19.84 10.74 -50.14
N LYS A 317 20.64 9.75 -49.70
CA LYS A 317 20.09 8.53 -49.07
C LYS A 317 19.45 8.87 -47.71
N PRO A 318 18.47 8.06 -47.25
CA PRO A 318 17.88 8.23 -45.92
C PRO A 318 18.91 8.04 -44.81
N LEU A 319 18.76 8.81 -43.72
CA LEU A 319 19.54 8.61 -42.51
C LEU A 319 19.04 7.39 -41.73
N THR A 320 19.99 6.58 -41.25
CA THR A 320 19.72 5.40 -40.42
C THR A 320 19.20 5.76 -39.02
N CYS A 321 19.55 6.94 -38.51
CA CYS A 321 18.99 7.54 -37.31
C CYS A 321 18.49 8.94 -37.65
N GLN A 322 17.20 9.19 -37.46
CA GLN A 322 16.64 10.53 -37.64
C GLN A 322 16.92 11.39 -36.39
N PRO A 323 17.06 12.73 -36.51
CA PRO A 323 17.22 13.61 -35.35
C PRO A 323 16.20 13.36 -34.24
N GLU A 324 14.94 13.12 -34.61
CA GLU A 324 13.86 12.85 -33.67
C GLU A 324 14.07 11.53 -32.92
N ASP A 325 14.73 10.54 -33.53
CA ASP A 325 15.04 9.29 -32.83
C ASP A 325 16.02 9.54 -31.69
N ALA A 326 17.04 10.37 -31.91
CA ALA A 326 18.01 10.74 -30.89
C ALA A 326 17.37 11.56 -29.76
N PHE A 327 16.43 12.45 -30.11
CA PHE A 327 15.69 13.21 -29.11
C PHE A 327 14.81 12.34 -28.23
N GLU A 328 14.05 11.42 -28.82
CA GLU A 328 13.22 10.48 -28.06
C GLU A 328 14.04 9.57 -27.14
N ALA A 329 15.20 9.08 -27.62
CA ALA A 329 16.12 8.32 -26.78
C ALA A 329 16.63 9.17 -25.61
N GLY A 330 17.02 10.42 -25.87
CA GLY A 330 17.42 11.38 -24.83
C GLY A 330 16.32 11.61 -23.80
N LYS A 331 15.08 11.88 -24.22
CA LYS A 331 13.93 12.07 -23.31
C LYS A 331 13.72 10.87 -22.38
N ILE A 332 13.77 9.66 -22.93
CA ILE A 332 13.61 8.43 -22.14
C ILE A 332 14.75 8.27 -21.15
N CYS A 333 15.99 8.51 -21.55
CA CYS A 333 17.15 8.42 -20.67
C CYS A 333 17.12 9.44 -19.54
N THR A 334 16.78 10.69 -19.83
CA THR A 334 16.60 11.73 -18.81
C THR A 334 15.47 11.33 -17.86
N ALA A 335 14.37 10.73 -18.35
CA ALA A 335 13.27 10.24 -17.52
C ALA A 335 13.67 9.05 -16.64
N LEU A 336 14.46 8.11 -17.17
CA LEU A 336 15.06 7.00 -16.44
C LEU A 336 15.99 7.50 -15.33
N GLN A 337 16.88 8.45 -15.64
CA GLN A 337 17.78 9.04 -14.66
C GLN A 337 17.00 9.80 -13.58
N TYR A 338 15.98 10.55 -13.97
CA TYR A 338 15.10 11.24 -13.03
C TYR A 338 14.35 10.23 -12.15
N SER A 339 13.82 9.15 -12.73
CA SER A 339 13.13 8.09 -12.01
C SER A 339 14.02 7.44 -10.96
N PHE A 340 15.26 7.12 -11.33
CA PHE A 340 16.26 6.58 -10.42
C PHE A 340 16.61 7.55 -9.29
N ARG A 341 16.89 8.82 -9.61
CA ARG A 341 17.24 9.85 -8.62
C ARG A 341 16.14 10.13 -7.61
N ASN A 342 14.88 10.05 -8.05
CA ASN A 342 13.72 10.44 -7.25
C ASN A 342 12.92 9.25 -6.71
N GLY A 343 13.22 8.01 -7.12
CA GLY A 343 12.53 6.80 -6.68
C GLY A 343 11.07 6.71 -7.13
N VAL A 344 10.71 7.35 -8.26
CA VAL A 344 9.32 7.42 -8.76
C VAL A 344 9.24 7.04 -10.24
N PRO A 345 8.14 6.41 -10.70
CA PRO A 345 7.91 6.28 -12.14
C PRO A 345 7.72 7.66 -12.78
N VAL A 346 8.19 7.83 -14.01
CA VAL A 346 8.01 9.07 -14.80
C VAL A 346 7.05 8.77 -15.94
N TYR A 347 5.91 9.46 -15.94
CA TYR A 347 4.90 9.38 -17.01
C TYR A 347 5.19 10.40 -18.10
N PHE A 348 4.68 10.14 -19.30
CA PHE A 348 4.79 11.04 -20.45
C PHE A 348 3.41 11.61 -20.80
N ASP A 349 3.37 12.91 -21.08
CA ASP A 349 2.14 13.59 -21.50
C ASP A 349 1.78 13.31 -22.96
N ASP A 350 0.70 13.92 -23.45
CA ASP A 350 0.22 13.71 -24.82
C ASP A 350 1.10 14.38 -25.88
N ASP A 351 2.01 15.28 -25.50
CA ASP A 351 3.06 15.81 -26.38
C ASP A 351 4.33 14.94 -26.35
N GLY A 352 4.30 13.83 -25.62
CA GLY A 352 5.42 12.91 -25.49
C GLY A 352 6.57 13.48 -24.68
N LEU A 353 6.32 14.48 -23.84
CA LEU A 353 7.31 15.01 -22.91
C LEU A 353 7.20 14.29 -21.56
N PRO A 354 8.34 13.95 -20.92
CA PRO A 354 8.30 13.37 -19.60
C PRO A 354 7.86 14.40 -18.57
N ILE A 355 6.95 14.02 -17.69
CA ILE A 355 6.40 14.87 -16.63
C ILE A 355 7.41 14.88 -15.46
N MET A 356 8.48 15.64 -15.64
CA MET A 356 9.61 15.77 -14.69
C MET A 356 9.36 16.88 -13.66
N LYS A 357 8.31 16.73 -12.85
CA LYS A 357 8.04 17.68 -11.78
C LYS A 357 8.75 17.24 -10.50
N ALA A 358 9.87 17.90 -10.20
CA ALA A 358 10.51 17.85 -8.89
C ALA A 358 9.53 18.42 -7.87
N THR A 359 8.73 17.55 -7.24
CA THR A 359 7.69 17.98 -6.31
C THR A 359 8.02 17.52 -4.91
N LEU A 360 9.03 18.17 -4.33
CA LEU A 360 9.16 18.55 -2.92
C LEU A 360 10.03 19.82 -2.98
N GLN A 361 9.55 21.07 -2.90
CA GLN A 361 8.58 21.69 -2.00
C GLN A 361 7.89 22.92 -2.66
N SER A 362 6.75 23.31 -2.07
CA SER A 362 6.03 24.60 -2.22
C SER A 362 5.38 24.93 -3.56
N GLU A 363 4.38 24.16 -3.97
CA GLU A 363 3.07 24.69 -4.40
C GLU A 363 2.04 23.55 -4.30
N LYS A 364 0.87 23.88 -3.75
CA LYS A 364 -0.21 23.00 -3.26
C LYS A 364 -0.30 21.63 -3.97
N ALA A 365 0.21 20.60 -3.30
CA ALA A 365 0.06 19.22 -3.71
C ALA A 365 -1.44 18.87 -3.72
N VAL A 366 -2.03 18.71 -4.90
CA VAL A 366 -3.32 18.02 -4.98
C VAL A 366 -3.03 16.55 -4.71
N LEU A 367 -3.65 16.01 -3.66
CA LEU A 367 -3.61 14.59 -3.32
C LEU A 367 -3.99 13.74 -4.53
N ASN A 368 -3.09 12.85 -4.97
CA ASN A 368 -3.43 11.74 -5.84
C ASN A 368 -3.15 10.42 -5.13
N HIS A 369 -4.07 10.00 -4.27
CA HIS A 369 -3.93 8.75 -3.54
C HIS A 369 -3.95 7.50 -4.44
N ASP A 370 -4.34 7.59 -5.72
CA ASP A 370 -4.30 6.46 -6.66
C ASP A 370 -2.86 6.05 -7.05
N GLN A 371 -1.86 6.89 -6.74
CA GLN A 371 -0.45 6.66 -7.05
C GLN A 371 0.40 6.33 -5.82
N VAL A 372 -0.22 6.20 -4.64
CA VAL A 372 0.49 5.90 -3.38
C VAL A 372 0.74 4.40 -3.26
N HIS A 373 2.00 4.00 -3.00
CA HIS A 373 2.33 2.60 -2.70
C HIS A 373 1.56 2.13 -1.45
N LYS A 374 0.66 1.16 -1.63
CA LYS A 374 -0.23 0.66 -0.58
C LYS A 374 0.57 -0.08 0.50
N PRO A 375 0.54 0.36 1.78
CA PRO A 375 1.25 -0.31 2.88
C PRO A 375 0.75 -1.71 3.23
N VAL A 376 -0.42 -2.08 2.73
CA VAL A 376 -1.11 -3.35 2.99
C VAL A 376 -1.68 -3.80 1.65
N ALA A 377 -1.45 -5.06 1.26
CA ALA A 377 -2.00 -5.62 0.04
C ALA A 377 -3.53 -5.74 0.14
N ASP A 378 -4.23 -5.64 -0.99
CA ASP A 378 -5.70 -5.67 -1.03
C ASP A 378 -6.29 -7.02 -0.59
N ASP A 379 -5.50 -8.09 -0.53
CA ASP A 379 -5.84 -9.46 -0.09
C ASP A 379 -5.28 -9.84 1.30
N PHE A 380 -4.57 -8.92 1.97
CA PHE A 380 -4.02 -9.19 3.31
C PHE A 380 -5.14 -9.46 4.32
N MET A 381 -5.16 -10.67 4.90
CA MET A 381 -6.17 -11.15 5.87
C MET A 381 -7.62 -11.00 5.34
N TYR A 382 -7.80 -11.14 4.02
CA TYR A 382 -9.04 -10.84 3.34
C TYR A 382 -9.32 -11.87 2.23
N ASP A 383 -10.12 -12.89 2.55
CA ASP A 383 -10.40 -14.01 1.63
C ASP A 383 -11.65 -13.73 0.77
N PHE A 384 -12.47 -12.75 1.17
CA PHE A 384 -13.76 -12.44 0.55
C PHE A 384 -13.64 -11.86 -0.86
N LYS A 385 -14.42 -12.41 -1.80
CA LYS A 385 -14.44 -11.98 -3.20
C LYS A 385 -15.85 -11.54 -3.60
N TYR A 386 -16.18 -10.29 -3.31
CA TYR A 386 -17.39 -9.63 -3.81
C TYR A 386 -17.03 -8.57 -4.83
N ASN A 387 -17.67 -8.62 -5.99
CA ASN A 387 -17.33 -7.79 -7.15
C ASN A 387 -18.54 -7.10 -7.78
N HIS A 388 -19.65 -6.98 -7.05
CA HIS A 388 -20.84 -6.30 -7.54
C HIS A 388 -20.90 -4.85 -7.06
N SER A 389 -21.28 -3.93 -7.95
CA SER A 389 -21.49 -2.52 -7.60
C SER A 389 -22.79 -2.32 -6.83
N LEU A 390 -22.94 -1.18 -6.15
CA LEU A 390 -24.21 -0.80 -5.49
C LEU A 390 -25.36 -0.79 -6.51
N PRO A 391 -26.60 -1.15 -6.12
CA PRO A 391 -27.78 -1.09 -6.97
C PRO A 391 -28.22 0.37 -7.21
N THR A 392 -27.43 1.09 -8.01
CA THR A 392 -27.68 2.49 -8.35
C THR A 392 -28.88 2.63 -9.28
N THR A 393 -29.47 3.82 -9.36
CA THR A 393 -30.52 4.14 -10.33
C THR A 393 -30.13 3.80 -11.77
N ALA A 394 -28.86 4.00 -12.15
CA ALA A 394 -28.38 3.66 -13.48
C ALA A 394 -28.47 2.15 -13.79
N ILE A 395 -28.26 1.31 -12.76
CA ILE A 395 -28.34 -0.16 -12.87
C ILE A 395 -29.79 -0.63 -12.80
N LEU A 396 -30.57 -0.07 -11.88
CA LEU A 396 -31.96 -0.49 -11.64
C LEU A 396 -32.95 0.04 -12.69
N GLY A 397 -32.60 1.12 -13.39
CA GLY A 397 -33.44 1.77 -14.39
C GLY A 397 -34.67 2.48 -13.82
N VAL A 398 -34.82 2.54 -12.50
CA VAL A 398 -35.97 3.17 -11.81
C VAL A 398 -35.49 3.89 -10.55
N LYS A 399 -36.18 4.97 -10.18
CA LYS A 399 -35.96 5.73 -8.94
C LYS A 399 -37.10 5.45 -7.96
N ILE A 400 -36.77 5.36 -6.67
CA ILE A 400 -37.79 5.37 -5.61
C ILE A 400 -38.43 6.77 -5.59
N PRO A 401 -39.77 6.89 -5.78
CA PRO A 401 -40.48 8.18 -5.75
C PRO A 401 -40.20 8.98 -4.48
N ILE A 402 -40.26 10.31 -4.58
CA ILE A 402 -39.99 11.19 -3.42
C ILE A 402 -41.10 11.11 -2.37
N ASP A 403 -42.32 10.86 -2.82
CA ASP A 403 -43.57 10.69 -2.09
C ASP A 403 -43.89 9.22 -1.78
N CYS A 404 -42.89 8.33 -1.89
CA CYS A 404 -43.02 6.92 -1.56
C CYS A 404 -43.50 6.74 -0.10
N ASP A 405 -44.62 6.07 0.09
CA ASP A 405 -45.09 5.63 1.41
C ASP A 405 -44.24 4.45 1.90
N ALA A 406 -43.12 4.76 2.54
CA ALA A 406 -42.15 3.78 2.99
C ALA A 406 -42.76 2.68 3.87
N ARG A 407 -43.75 3.03 4.70
CA ARG A 407 -44.41 2.07 5.57
C ARG A 407 -45.26 1.08 4.78
N LYS A 408 -46.11 1.58 3.89
CA LYS A 408 -46.94 0.73 3.03
C LYS A 408 -46.11 -0.21 2.16
N GLU A 409 -45.02 0.30 1.57
CA GLU A 409 -44.15 -0.53 0.73
C GLU A 409 -43.41 -1.59 1.57
N ALA A 410 -42.97 -1.26 2.79
CA ALA A 410 -42.36 -2.21 3.69
C ALA A 410 -43.36 -3.29 4.15
N GLU A 411 -44.61 -2.92 4.46
CA GLU A 411 -45.69 -3.86 4.81
C GLU A 411 -45.90 -4.92 3.71
N GLY A 412 -45.88 -4.52 2.43
CA GLY A 412 -45.98 -5.43 1.29
C GLY A 412 -44.79 -6.39 1.15
N ILE A 413 -43.58 -5.97 1.52
CA ILE A 413 -42.39 -6.85 1.54
C ILE A 413 -42.49 -7.82 2.73
N VAL A 414 -42.82 -7.32 3.92
CA VAL A 414 -42.92 -8.11 5.15
C VAL A 414 -44.01 -9.18 5.03
N ALA A 415 -45.16 -8.88 4.42
CA ALA A 415 -46.21 -9.86 4.19
C ALA A 415 -45.70 -11.06 3.38
N ARG A 416 -44.98 -10.82 2.27
CA ARG A 416 -44.41 -11.89 1.44
C ARG A 416 -43.29 -12.64 2.15
N LEU A 417 -42.45 -11.92 2.89
CA LEU A 417 -41.38 -12.51 3.72
C LEU A 417 -41.98 -13.46 4.76
N SER A 418 -42.99 -12.99 5.51
CA SER A 418 -43.67 -13.76 6.55
C SER A 418 -44.31 -15.02 6.00
N THR A 419 -44.97 -14.95 4.83
CA THR A 419 -45.53 -16.14 4.17
C THR A 419 -44.43 -17.13 3.79
N ALA A 420 -43.39 -16.67 3.07
CA ALA A 420 -42.32 -17.55 2.60
C ALA A 420 -41.58 -18.26 3.75
N THR A 421 -41.28 -17.55 4.84
CA THR A 421 -40.57 -18.13 5.99
C THR A 421 -41.47 -18.99 6.88
N SER A 422 -42.78 -18.72 6.94
CA SER A 422 -43.73 -19.56 7.69
C SER A 422 -44.05 -20.86 6.96
N ASP A 423 -44.14 -20.81 5.63
CA ASP A 423 -44.44 -21.97 4.79
C ASP A 423 -43.21 -22.85 4.56
N GLY A 424 -42.00 -22.32 4.78
CA GLY A 424 -40.75 -23.01 4.47
C GLY A 424 -40.41 -22.98 2.98
N ASP A 425 -40.94 -22.01 2.24
CA ASP A 425 -40.79 -21.89 0.79
C ASP A 425 -39.51 -21.14 0.42
N ALA A 426 -38.44 -21.91 0.20
CA ALA A 426 -37.14 -21.40 -0.20
C ALA A 426 -37.16 -20.64 -1.54
N GLN A 427 -38.01 -21.06 -2.49
CA GLN A 427 -38.10 -20.43 -3.81
C GLN A 427 -38.75 -19.05 -3.69
N ALA A 428 -39.85 -18.95 -2.94
CA ALA A 428 -40.50 -17.68 -2.67
C ALA A 428 -39.57 -16.75 -1.88
N PHE A 429 -38.89 -17.25 -0.86
CA PHE A 429 -37.95 -16.48 -0.04
C PHE A 429 -36.79 -15.92 -0.87
N ALA A 430 -36.06 -16.77 -1.60
CA ALA A 430 -34.95 -16.33 -2.44
C ALA A 430 -35.42 -15.38 -3.57
N GLY A 431 -36.63 -15.59 -4.07
CA GLY A 431 -37.27 -14.71 -5.07
C GLY A 431 -37.51 -13.27 -4.58
N LEU A 432 -37.50 -13.01 -3.27
CA LEU A 432 -37.58 -11.66 -2.71
C LEU A 432 -36.28 -10.87 -2.90
N PHE A 433 -35.14 -11.52 -3.03
CA PHE A 433 -33.84 -10.87 -3.12
C PHE A 433 -33.49 -10.45 -4.54
N LEU A 434 -32.61 -9.46 -4.68
CA LEU A 434 -31.86 -9.23 -5.91
C LEU A 434 -30.97 -10.44 -6.25
N ASP A 435 -30.57 -10.58 -7.53
CA ASP A 435 -29.66 -11.65 -7.96
C ASP A 435 -28.32 -11.59 -7.20
N TYR A 436 -27.85 -10.38 -6.90
CA TYR A 436 -26.67 -10.09 -6.06
C TYR A 436 -27.03 -9.58 -4.66
N GLY A 437 -28.24 -9.92 -4.20
CA GLY A 437 -28.66 -9.67 -2.83
C GLY A 437 -27.86 -10.48 -1.81
N VAL A 438 -27.93 -10.06 -0.55
CA VAL A 438 -27.16 -10.67 0.55
C VAL A 438 -28.08 -10.96 1.73
N TRP A 439 -28.04 -12.20 2.23
CA TRP A 439 -28.67 -12.58 3.50
C TRP A 439 -27.58 -12.93 4.51
N ARG A 440 -27.49 -12.12 5.58
CA ARG A 440 -26.61 -12.35 6.71
C ARG A 440 -27.43 -12.85 7.89
N ASP A 441 -26.96 -13.88 8.57
CA ASP A 441 -27.61 -14.42 9.76
C ASP A 441 -26.63 -14.56 10.92
N LYS A 442 -27.11 -14.21 12.12
CA LYS A 442 -26.41 -14.40 13.39
C LYS A 442 -27.33 -15.04 14.41
N LEU A 443 -27.21 -16.37 14.51
CA LEU A 443 -27.91 -17.22 15.46
C LEU A 443 -29.44 -17.34 15.34
N SER A 444 -30.11 -16.64 14.41
CA SER A 444 -31.57 -16.82 14.26
C SER A 444 -31.92 -18.13 13.56
N PHE A 445 -31.17 -18.48 12.50
CA PHE A 445 -31.38 -19.69 11.72
C PHE A 445 -30.16 -20.60 11.74
N THR A 446 -28.98 -20.02 11.63
CA THR A 446 -27.74 -20.74 11.34
C THR A 446 -26.98 -21.17 12.58
N TRP A 447 -27.29 -20.58 13.74
CA TRP A 447 -26.59 -20.87 15.00
C TRP A 447 -25.05 -20.67 14.92
N ASP A 448 -24.64 -19.83 13.95
CA ASP A 448 -23.29 -19.32 13.73
C ASP A 448 -23.40 -17.88 13.15
N PHE A 449 -22.27 -17.30 12.76
CA PHE A 449 -22.21 -16.06 11.99
C PHE A 449 -21.98 -16.44 10.54
N ARG A 450 -22.99 -16.22 9.69
CA ARG A 450 -22.98 -16.65 8.28
C ARG A 450 -23.47 -15.53 7.38
N THR A 451 -22.87 -15.44 6.19
CA THR A 451 -23.33 -14.52 5.14
C THR A 451 -23.47 -15.28 3.82
N PHE A 452 -24.68 -15.28 3.28
CA PHE A 452 -25.01 -15.87 1.98
C PHE A 452 -25.08 -14.76 0.93
N ASN A 453 -24.05 -14.70 0.09
CA ASN A 453 -23.95 -13.74 -0.99
C ASN A 453 -24.56 -14.32 -2.26
N PHE A 454 -25.33 -13.50 -2.99
CA PHE A 454 -26.06 -13.86 -4.21
C PHE A 454 -27.27 -14.77 -3.98
N ARG A 455 -28.29 -14.63 -4.84
CA ARG A 455 -29.56 -15.36 -4.72
C ARG A 455 -29.37 -16.87 -4.70
N GLU A 456 -28.38 -17.40 -5.41
CA GLU A 456 -28.08 -18.83 -5.45
C GLU A 456 -27.70 -19.38 -4.07
N ALA A 457 -26.77 -18.73 -3.36
CA ALA A 457 -26.39 -19.15 -2.01
C ALA A 457 -27.54 -18.96 -1.02
N ILE A 458 -28.31 -17.88 -1.16
CA ILE A 458 -29.51 -17.62 -0.35
C ILE A 458 -30.54 -18.74 -0.56
N PHE A 459 -30.78 -19.15 -1.80
CA PHE A 459 -31.70 -20.24 -2.12
C PHE A 459 -31.25 -21.57 -1.53
N LYS A 460 -29.96 -21.90 -1.64
CA LYS A 460 -29.40 -23.11 -1.02
C LYS A 460 -29.60 -23.10 0.49
N ALA A 461 -29.22 -22.00 1.15
CA ALA A 461 -29.37 -21.86 2.59
C ALA A 461 -30.84 -21.92 3.03
N ALA A 462 -31.74 -21.24 2.31
CA ALA A 462 -33.16 -21.24 2.60
C ALA A 462 -33.78 -22.64 2.44
N THR A 463 -33.34 -23.40 1.44
CA THR A 463 -33.79 -24.80 1.21
C THR A 463 -33.44 -25.70 2.39
N ASP A 464 -32.25 -25.50 2.99
CA ASP A 464 -31.80 -26.30 4.11
C ASP A 464 -32.42 -25.86 5.45
N LEU A 465 -32.57 -24.53 5.65
CA LEU A 465 -32.88 -23.92 6.95
C LEU A 465 -34.38 -23.71 7.19
N LEU A 466 -35.13 -23.18 6.22
CA LEU A 466 -36.53 -22.80 6.44
C LEU A 466 -37.47 -23.97 6.77
N PRO A 467 -37.25 -25.21 6.26
CA PRO A 467 -38.05 -26.36 6.70
C PRO A 467 -37.84 -26.71 8.18
N GLN A 468 -36.69 -26.38 8.76
CA GLN A 468 -36.30 -26.75 10.13
C GLN A 468 -36.56 -25.62 11.13
N THR A 469 -36.44 -24.37 10.69
CA THR A 469 -36.56 -23.18 11.53
C THR A 469 -37.49 -22.18 10.85
N LYS A 470 -38.74 -22.10 11.32
CA LYS A 470 -39.74 -21.19 10.73
C LYS A 470 -39.68 -19.84 11.43
N ALA A 471 -39.90 -18.77 10.66
CA ALA A 471 -40.03 -17.42 11.20
C ALA A 471 -41.45 -16.90 11.03
N ARG A 472 -42.00 -16.35 12.12
CA ARG A 472 -43.38 -15.85 12.22
C ARG A 472 -43.48 -14.61 13.13
N ASN A 473 -44.67 -14.03 13.20
CA ASN A 473 -45.03 -12.86 14.02
C ASN A 473 -44.11 -11.67 13.74
N PHE A 474 -44.12 -11.21 12.48
CA PHE A 474 -43.33 -10.06 12.07
C PHE A 474 -44.00 -8.76 12.49
N ASP A 475 -43.28 -7.92 13.24
CA ASP A 475 -43.74 -6.60 13.67
C ASP A 475 -42.64 -5.56 13.41
N PHE A 476 -43.01 -4.32 13.11
CA PHE A 476 -42.02 -3.26 12.89
C PHE A 476 -41.38 -2.79 14.21
N LEU A 477 -40.07 -2.61 14.17
CA LEU A 477 -39.27 -1.99 15.22
C LEU A 477 -38.79 -0.60 14.81
N GLU A 478 -38.30 0.18 15.77
CA GLU A 478 -37.59 1.42 15.48
C GLU A 478 -36.21 1.15 14.83
N PRO A 479 -35.75 2.01 13.90
CA PRO A 479 -36.49 3.15 13.35
C PRO A 479 -37.63 2.73 12.42
N THR A 480 -38.71 3.51 12.41
CA THR A 480 -39.81 3.32 11.45
C THR A 480 -39.33 3.25 9.99
N PRO A 481 -40.05 2.53 9.10
CA PRO A 481 -39.67 2.39 7.69
C PRO A 481 -39.42 3.73 7.01
N SER A 482 -38.31 3.85 6.30
CA SER A 482 -37.91 5.09 5.62
C SER A 482 -37.11 4.83 4.35
N VAL A 483 -37.17 5.77 3.40
CA VAL A 483 -36.31 5.74 2.21
C VAL A 483 -34.98 6.43 2.51
N ALA A 484 -33.95 5.64 2.75
CA ALA A 484 -32.58 6.12 2.91
C ALA A 484 -31.98 6.48 1.54
N ARG A 485 -31.37 7.66 1.44
CA ARG A 485 -30.76 8.18 0.21
C ARG A 485 -29.29 8.57 0.47
N PRO A 486 -28.40 7.59 0.70
CA PRO A 486 -27.00 7.87 1.04
C PRO A 486 -26.24 8.60 -0.06
N TYR A 487 -26.61 8.41 -1.33
CA TYR A 487 -26.04 9.10 -2.49
C TYR A 487 -27.13 9.54 -3.48
N PRO A 488 -26.89 10.56 -4.31
CA PRO A 488 -27.87 11.01 -5.32
C PRO A 488 -28.31 9.91 -6.30
N ASP A 489 -27.43 8.95 -6.58
CA ASP A 489 -27.64 7.83 -7.50
C ASP A 489 -28.01 6.50 -6.79
N PHE A 490 -28.10 6.48 -5.46
CA PHE A 490 -28.42 5.28 -4.69
C PHE A 490 -29.42 5.57 -3.57
N SER A 491 -30.55 4.87 -3.61
CA SER A 491 -31.61 4.97 -2.60
C SER A 491 -32.12 3.57 -2.28
N GLN A 492 -32.53 3.36 -1.03
CA GLN A 492 -33.06 2.10 -0.54
C GLN A 492 -34.17 2.36 0.47
N LEU A 493 -35.19 1.50 0.48
CA LEU A 493 -36.16 1.41 1.55
C LEU A 493 -35.54 0.61 2.70
N GLN A 494 -35.34 1.25 3.85
CA GLN A 494 -34.79 0.64 5.06
C GLN A 494 -35.86 0.50 6.12
N PHE A 495 -35.93 -0.66 6.75
CA PHE A 495 -36.83 -0.93 7.87
C PHE A 495 -36.29 -2.04 8.76
N VAL A 496 -36.77 -2.08 10.00
CA VAL A 496 -36.43 -3.10 10.99
C VAL A 496 -37.70 -3.81 11.43
N VAL A 497 -37.63 -5.13 11.52
CA VAL A 497 -38.74 -5.96 12.03
C VAL A 497 -38.26 -6.90 13.12
N SER A 498 -39.08 -7.14 14.13
CA SER A 498 -38.95 -8.31 15.00
C SER A 498 -39.60 -9.51 14.32
N PHE A 499 -39.14 -10.70 14.68
CA PHE A 499 -39.81 -11.96 14.39
C PHE A 499 -39.43 -12.99 15.46
N GLU A 500 -40.05 -14.15 15.40
CA GLU A 500 -39.68 -15.25 16.27
C GLU A 500 -39.46 -16.55 15.51
N THR A 501 -38.55 -17.36 16.03
CA THR A 501 -38.40 -18.77 15.68
C THR A 501 -38.90 -19.65 16.83
N GLU A 502 -38.69 -20.95 16.76
CA GLU A 502 -38.99 -21.88 17.84
C GLU A 502 -38.21 -21.56 19.12
N LEU A 503 -36.96 -21.07 18.99
CA LEU A 503 -36.01 -20.94 20.10
C LEU A 503 -35.72 -19.49 20.50
N VAL A 504 -35.77 -18.54 19.56
CA VAL A 504 -35.34 -17.16 19.79
C VAL A 504 -36.42 -16.13 19.42
N PHE A 505 -36.42 -15.02 20.15
CA PHE A 505 -36.89 -13.75 19.61
C PHE A 505 -35.74 -13.13 18.82
N ALA A 506 -36.04 -12.61 17.64
CA ALA A 506 -35.06 -12.15 16.68
C ALA A 506 -35.48 -10.83 16.04
N SER A 507 -34.54 -10.16 15.39
CA SER A 507 -34.81 -8.99 14.56
C SER A 507 -34.17 -9.13 13.18
N ALA A 508 -34.72 -8.42 12.20
CA ALA A 508 -34.16 -8.29 10.87
C ALA A 508 -34.04 -6.82 10.47
N VAL A 509 -32.84 -6.41 10.06
CA VAL A 509 -32.65 -5.14 9.35
C VAL A 509 -32.68 -5.42 7.86
N ILE A 510 -33.60 -4.78 7.14
CA ILE A 510 -33.84 -5.02 5.72
C ILE A 510 -33.63 -3.72 4.95
N ASN A 511 -32.81 -3.80 3.89
CA ASN A 511 -32.68 -2.76 2.88
C ASN A 511 -33.19 -3.32 1.55
N ALA A 512 -34.24 -2.72 1.00
CA ALA A 512 -34.83 -3.08 -0.27
C ALA A 512 -34.66 -1.97 -1.31
N VAL A 513 -34.58 -2.33 -2.58
CA VAL A 513 -34.54 -1.40 -3.70
C VAL A 513 -35.68 -1.67 -4.67
N LEU A 514 -36.09 -0.64 -5.39
CA LEU A 514 -37.12 -0.73 -6.41
C LEU A 514 -36.48 -1.12 -7.74
N THR A 515 -36.96 -2.18 -8.38
CA THR A 515 -36.59 -2.60 -9.74
C THR A 515 -37.77 -2.42 -10.69
N GLN A 516 -37.57 -2.67 -11.99
CA GLN A 516 -38.67 -2.69 -12.97
C GLN A 516 -39.73 -3.76 -12.65
N ASP A 517 -39.33 -4.83 -11.94
CA ASP A 517 -40.20 -5.93 -11.52
C ASP A 517 -40.76 -5.73 -10.09
N GLY A 518 -40.58 -4.55 -9.50
CA GLY A 518 -41.02 -4.20 -8.15
C GLY A 518 -39.92 -4.29 -7.08
N TRP A 519 -40.32 -4.35 -5.82
CA TRP A 519 -39.37 -4.32 -4.70
C TRP A 519 -38.62 -5.64 -4.53
N LYS A 520 -37.29 -5.51 -4.44
CA LYS A 520 -36.36 -6.60 -4.14
C LYS A 520 -35.49 -6.24 -2.94
N ILE A 521 -35.25 -7.23 -2.07
CA ILE A 521 -34.33 -7.11 -0.95
C ILE A 521 -32.90 -7.07 -1.50
N TYR A 522 -32.16 -6.02 -1.16
CA TYR A 522 -30.74 -5.91 -1.45
C TYR A 522 -29.92 -6.56 -0.33
N THR A 523 -30.18 -6.18 0.92
CA THR A 523 -29.53 -6.79 2.09
C THR A 523 -30.55 -7.11 3.16
N MET A 524 -30.42 -8.27 3.79
CA MET A 524 -31.15 -8.62 5.00
C MET A 524 -30.19 -9.18 6.03
N HIS A 525 -30.26 -8.67 7.26
CA HIS A 525 -29.50 -9.19 8.39
C HIS A 525 -30.45 -9.67 9.48
N THR A 526 -30.51 -10.97 9.71
CA THR A 526 -31.28 -11.61 10.79
C THR A 526 -30.38 -11.87 12.00
N VAL A 527 -30.85 -11.53 13.20
CA VAL A 527 -30.06 -11.68 14.43
C VAL A 527 -30.93 -12.12 15.60
N ALA A 528 -30.45 -13.07 16.39
CA ALA A 528 -31.10 -13.45 17.64
C ALA A 528 -30.94 -12.36 18.71
N GLU A 529 -32.04 -11.97 19.33
CA GLU A 529 -32.08 -10.93 20.36
C GLU A 529 -32.15 -11.53 21.78
N SER A 530 -32.89 -12.63 21.95
CA SER A 530 -33.01 -13.36 23.21
C SER A 530 -33.49 -14.80 23.03
N LEU A 531 -33.26 -15.65 24.04
CA LEU A 531 -33.79 -17.01 24.10
C LEU A 531 -35.17 -17.00 24.75
N LYS A 532 -36.16 -17.63 24.12
CA LYS A 532 -37.56 -17.62 24.60
C LYS A 532 -37.73 -18.27 25.97
N GLN A 533 -37.11 -19.42 26.16
CA GLN A 533 -37.24 -20.22 27.39
C GLN A 533 -36.27 -19.79 28.48
N PHE A 534 -35.25 -19.00 28.13
CA PHE A 534 -34.15 -18.63 29.02
C PHE A 534 -33.85 -17.13 28.92
N PRO A 535 -34.80 -16.26 29.30
CA PRO A 535 -34.57 -14.82 29.33
C PRO A 535 -33.51 -14.44 30.37
N GLU A 536 -33.01 -13.21 30.30
CA GLU A 536 -32.18 -12.64 31.37
C GLU A 536 -32.95 -12.66 32.70
N GLN A 537 -32.26 -13.01 33.78
CA GLN A 537 -32.80 -13.11 35.13
C GLN A 537 -33.06 -11.71 35.70
N ALA A 538 -34.21 -11.55 36.35
CA ALA A 538 -34.51 -10.34 37.11
C ALA A 538 -33.56 -10.21 38.30
N ALA A 539 -33.33 -8.96 38.73
CA ALA A 539 -32.59 -8.73 39.97
C ALA A 539 -33.32 -9.41 41.15
N PRO A 540 -32.58 -10.06 42.07
CA PRO A 540 -33.19 -10.64 43.26
C PRO A 540 -33.83 -9.52 44.11
N ASP A 541 -35.09 -9.71 44.48
CA ASP A 541 -35.82 -8.83 45.41
C ASP A 541 -35.47 -9.20 46.87
N GLY A 542 -35.31 -8.21 47.74
CA GLY A 542 -35.08 -8.44 49.17
C GLY A 542 -34.13 -7.47 49.87
N HIS A 543 -34.15 -7.51 51.21
CA HIS A 543 -33.21 -6.80 52.08
C HIS A 543 -32.19 -7.76 52.70
N MET A 544 -30.99 -7.27 53.00
CA MET A 544 -29.98 -8.02 53.75
C MET A 544 -30.48 -8.29 55.18
N THR A 545 -30.95 -9.51 55.46
CA THR A 545 -31.51 -9.91 56.75
C THR A 545 -30.63 -10.91 57.53
N GLY A 546 -29.53 -11.38 56.93
CA GLY A 546 -28.59 -12.31 57.54
C GLY A 546 -27.57 -11.65 58.48
N ILE A 547 -26.89 -12.45 59.31
CA ILE A 547 -25.85 -11.99 60.26
C ILE A 547 -24.50 -11.70 59.60
N THR A 548 -24.27 -12.21 58.38
CA THR A 548 -23.03 -12.00 57.62
C THR A 548 -23.21 -10.76 56.74
N SER A 549 -22.25 -9.83 56.78
CA SER A 549 -22.31 -8.61 55.94
C SER A 549 -22.29 -8.95 54.45
N TRP A 550 -22.86 -8.07 53.62
CA TRP A 550 -22.79 -8.19 52.17
C TRP A 550 -21.34 -8.32 51.68
N GLU A 551 -20.42 -7.51 52.22
CA GLU A 551 -19.01 -7.54 51.84
C GLU A 551 -18.37 -8.91 52.09
N SER A 552 -18.63 -9.51 53.26
CA SER A 552 -18.10 -10.85 53.60
C SER A 552 -18.72 -11.93 52.72
N GLN A 553 -20.03 -11.87 52.45
CA GLN A 553 -20.69 -12.80 51.52
C GLN A 553 -20.10 -12.69 50.11
N ARG A 554 -19.91 -11.46 49.62
CA ARG A 554 -19.35 -11.19 48.30
C ARG A 554 -17.92 -11.69 48.18
N SER A 555 -17.09 -11.42 49.19
CA SER A 555 -15.69 -11.88 49.23
C SER A 555 -15.61 -13.40 49.20
N GLU A 556 -16.43 -14.10 49.97
CA GLU A 556 -16.44 -15.56 50.01
C GLU A 556 -16.94 -16.15 48.69
N ALA A 557 -18.02 -15.60 48.12
CA ALA A 557 -18.56 -16.02 46.83
C ALA A 557 -17.53 -15.89 45.70
N ILE A 558 -16.75 -14.79 45.67
CA ILE A 558 -15.67 -14.63 44.68
C ILE A 558 -14.55 -15.66 44.92
N ASN A 559 -14.18 -15.91 46.17
CA ASN A 559 -13.05 -16.78 46.49
C ASN A 559 -13.34 -18.27 46.25
N THR A 560 -14.59 -18.68 46.43
CA THR A 560 -15.03 -20.08 46.35
C THR A 560 -15.75 -20.44 45.05
N VAL A 561 -15.88 -19.50 44.11
CA VAL A 561 -16.56 -19.73 42.84
C VAL A 561 -15.95 -20.93 42.09
N ASP A 562 -16.83 -21.83 41.65
CA ASP A 562 -16.51 -22.92 40.72
C ASP A 562 -17.18 -22.61 39.36
N PRO A 563 -16.44 -22.01 38.41
CA PRO A 563 -17.04 -21.40 37.24
C PRO A 563 -17.40 -22.44 36.16
N GLU A 564 -18.60 -22.35 35.61
CA GLU A 564 -18.96 -23.06 34.37
C GLU A 564 -18.22 -22.47 33.17
N VAL A 565 -18.02 -21.14 33.18
CA VAL A 565 -17.31 -20.39 32.14
C VAL A 565 -16.11 -19.66 32.74
N LEU A 566 -14.91 -20.01 32.30
CA LEU A 566 -13.70 -19.30 32.68
C LEU A 566 -13.34 -18.27 31.61
N ILE A 567 -13.18 -17.01 32.01
CA ILE A 567 -12.84 -15.90 31.13
C ILE A 567 -11.41 -15.45 31.45
N ILE A 568 -10.54 -15.44 30.45
CA ILE A 568 -9.15 -14.98 30.61
C ILE A 568 -9.02 -13.57 30.06
N GLY A 569 -8.78 -12.61 30.95
CA GLY A 569 -8.67 -11.18 30.68
C GLY A 569 -9.85 -10.38 31.23
N GLY A 570 -9.59 -9.43 32.13
CA GLY A 570 -10.54 -8.52 32.76
C GLY A 570 -10.64 -7.15 32.07
N GLY A 571 -10.35 -7.10 30.77
CA GLY A 571 -10.60 -5.94 29.92
C GLY A 571 -12.07 -5.78 29.54
N GLN A 572 -12.38 -4.83 28.65
CA GLN A 572 -13.76 -4.56 28.20
C GLN A 572 -14.51 -5.80 27.69
N ASN A 573 -13.81 -6.68 26.96
CA ASN A 573 -14.36 -7.91 26.40
C ASN A 573 -14.76 -8.90 27.50
N GLY A 574 -13.88 -9.12 28.49
CA GLY A 574 -14.15 -10.04 29.59
C GLY A 574 -15.25 -9.53 30.51
N LEU A 575 -15.25 -8.23 30.83
CA LEU A 575 -16.30 -7.61 31.66
C LEU A 575 -17.67 -7.66 30.98
N ALA A 576 -17.75 -7.39 29.68
CA ALA A 576 -19.00 -7.47 28.93
C ALA A 576 -19.52 -8.92 28.86
N MET A 577 -18.64 -9.89 28.62
CA MET A 577 -19.00 -11.32 28.64
C MET A 577 -19.52 -11.77 30.00
N ALA A 578 -18.79 -11.47 31.08
CA ALA A 578 -19.19 -11.83 32.44
C ALA A 578 -20.55 -11.23 32.82
N ALA A 579 -20.79 -9.97 32.45
CA ALA A 579 -22.07 -9.31 32.67
C ALA A 579 -23.22 -10.02 31.94
N ARG A 580 -23.06 -10.31 30.65
CA ARG A 580 -24.07 -11.01 29.84
C ARG A 580 -24.34 -12.43 30.33
N LEU A 581 -23.29 -13.17 30.69
CA LEU A 581 -23.39 -14.52 31.23
C LEU A 581 -24.08 -14.53 32.60
N LYS A 582 -23.74 -13.58 33.48
CA LYS A 582 -24.39 -13.42 34.79
C LYS A 582 -25.88 -13.11 34.63
N ALA A 583 -26.24 -12.20 33.72
CA ALA A 583 -27.64 -11.89 33.42
C ALA A 583 -28.40 -13.13 32.92
N LEU A 584 -27.76 -14.08 32.24
CA LEU A 584 -28.35 -15.35 31.81
C LEU A 584 -28.25 -16.48 32.86
N GLY A 585 -27.81 -16.18 34.08
CA GLY A 585 -27.67 -17.15 35.16
C GLY A 585 -26.58 -18.20 34.92
N MET A 586 -25.46 -17.81 34.34
CA MET A 586 -24.30 -18.68 34.12
C MET A 586 -23.16 -18.29 35.07
N GLU A 587 -22.72 -19.26 35.88
CA GLU A 587 -21.63 -19.04 36.83
C GLU A 587 -20.31 -18.87 36.07
N ASN A 588 -19.62 -17.76 36.31
CA ASN A 588 -18.41 -17.41 35.57
C ASN A 588 -17.38 -16.75 36.46
N LEU A 589 -16.12 -16.81 36.04
CA LEU A 589 -14.98 -16.20 36.71
C LEU A 589 -14.03 -15.57 35.69
N ILE A 590 -13.63 -14.33 35.94
CA ILE A 590 -12.58 -13.64 35.20
C ILE A 590 -11.23 -13.83 35.90
N ILE A 591 -10.21 -14.21 35.13
CA ILE A 591 -8.80 -14.19 35.54
C ILE A 591 -8.13 -12.96 34.94
N GLU A 592 -7.69 -12.03 35.78
CA GLU A 592 -7.00 -10.80 35.40
C GLU A 592 -5.61 -10.74 36.05
N ARG A 593 -4.59 -10.50 35.22
CA ARG A 593 -3.20 -10.47 35.66
C ARG A 593 -2.80 -9.17 36.37
N SER A 594 -3.50 -8.08 36.05
CA SER A 594 -3.22 -6.74 36.60
C SER A 594 -3.60 -6.65 38.07
N ASP A 595 -3.09 -5.63 38.76
CA ASP A 595 -3.35 -5.45 40.19
C ASP A 595 -4.83 -5.18 40.46
N GLU A 596 -5.44 -4.39 39.58
CA GLU A 596 -6.84 -4.00 39.64
C GLU A 596 -7.53 -4.10 38.27
N VAL A 597 -8.85 -4.23 38.29
CA VAL A 597 -9.68 -4.06 37.09
C VAL A 597 -9.53 -2.63 36.57
N GLY A 598 -9.36 -2.48 35.25
CA GLY A 598 -9.22 -1.19 34.59
C GLY A 598 -7.77 -0.70 34.43
N ASP A 599 -6.79 -1.37 35.05
CA ASP A 599 -5.36 -1.05 34.94
C ASP A 599 -4.86 -1.00 33.49
N ILE A 600 -5.44 -1.81 32.61
CA ILE A 600 -5.11 -1.85 31.17
C ILE A 600 -5.32 -0.50 30.47
N TRP A 601 -6.19 0.35 31.04
CA TRP A 601 -6.41 1.74 30.62
C TRP A 601 -5.75 2.74 31.55
N HIS A 602 -5.89 2.55 32.87
CA HIS A 602 -5.38 3.50 33.88
C HIS A 602 -3.85 3.68 33.82
N LYS A 603 -3.09 2.61 33.51
CA LYS A 603 -1.61 2.63 33.45
C LYS A 603 -1.04 3.07 32.08
N ARG A 604 -1.89 3.49 31.14
CA ARG A 604 -1.46 4.00 29.82
C ARG A 604 -0.90 5.43 29.93
N TYR A 605 -0.30 5.91 28.85
CA TYR A 605 0.33 7.23 28.80
C TYR A 605 -0.65 8.36 29.16
N GLU A 606 -0.11 9.38 29.82
CA GLU A 606 -0.84 10.42 30.56
C GLU A 606 -1.98 11.08 29.76
N TYR A 607 -1.73 11.38 28.48
CA TYR A 607 -2.66 12.12 27.63
C TYR A 607 -3.58 11.26 26.75
N LEU A 608 -3.66 9.94 26.97
CA LEU A 608 -4.56 9.08 26.22
C LEU A 608 -6.03 9.41 26.50
N SER A 609 -6.78 9.71 25.44
CA SER A 609 -8.25 9.70 25.44
C SER A 609 -8.75 8.73 24.38
N LEU A 610 -9.95 8.19 24.57
CA LEU A 610 -10.60 7.37 23.54
C LEU A 610 -10.74 8.20 22.26
N HIS A 611 -10.42 7.59 21.11
CA HIS A 611 -10.50 8.24 19.80
C HIS A 611 -11.93 8.36 19.27
N PHE A 612 -12.85 7.57 19.81
CA PHE A 612 -14.28 7.72 19.54
C PHE A 612 -14.92 8.67 20.56
N PRO A 613 -15.92 9.46 20.12
CA PRO A 613 -16.79 10.12 21.08
C PRO A 613 -17.46 9.05 21.94
N HIS A 614 -17.71 9.30 23.22
CA HIS A 614 -18.19 8.26 24.13
C HIS A 614 -19.63 7.76 23.85
N TRP A 615 -20.32 8.34 22.87
CA TRP A 615 -21.71 8.01 22.56
C TRP A 615 -21.95 6.51 22.32
N PRO A 616 -21.12 5.79 21.55
CA PRO A 616 -21.30 4.36 21.30
C PRO A 616 -20.44 3.47 22.22
N ASP A 617 -19.67 4.02 23.16
CA ASP A 617 -18.60 3.31 23.90
C ASP A 617 -19.06 2.61 25.19
N ALA A 618 -20.35 2.71 25.53
CA ALA A 618 -20.92 2.08 26.72
C ALA A 618 -20.74 0.54 26.73
N LEU A 619 -20.49 -0.03 27.91
CA LEU A 619 -20.62 -1.48 28.08
C LEU A 619 -22.11 -1.87 28.19
N PRO A 620 -22.47 -3.16 28.05
CA PRO A 620 -23.84 -3.62 28.31
C PRO A 620 -24.41 -3.08 29.64
N TYR A 621 -25.71 -2.85 29.74
CA TYR A 621 -26.44 -2.47 30.97
C TYR A 621 -26.17 -1.07 31.55
N PHE A 622 -24.99 -0.48 31.35
CA PHE A 622 -24.66 0.85 31.87
C PHE A 622 -24.13 1.79 30.79
N ARG A 623 -24.79 2.94 30.64
CA ARG A 623 -24.27 4.05 29.83
C ARG A 623 -23.20 4.82 30.59
N TYR A 624 -22.33 5.51 29.85
CA TYR A 624 -21.43 6.47 30.47
C TYR A 624 -22.22 7.66 31.04
N PRO A 625 -21.72 8.30 32.11
CA PRO A 625 -22.36 9.49 32.64
C PRO A 625 -22.44 10.61 31.61
N GLN A 626 -23.59 11.28 31.51
CA GLN A 626 -23.85 12.32 30.49
C GLN A 626 -22.91 13.54 30.59
N HIS A 627 -22.37 13.83 31.78
CA HIS A 627 -21.49 14.98 32.03
C HIS A 627 -20.00 14.68 31.74
N TRP A 628 -19.69 13.53 31.15
CA TRP A 628 -18.32 13.20 30.77
C TRP A 628 -17.86 14.00 29.54
N PRO A 629 -16.55 14.24 29.40
CA PRO A 629 -16.01 14.84 28.19
C PRO A 629 -16.31 13.93 27.00
N THR A 630 -16.64 14.52 25.84
CA THR A 630 -16.98 13.79 24.62
C THR A 630 -15.96 12.70 24.28
N TYR A 631 -14.68 12.96 24.47
CA TYR A 631 -13.61 11.97 24.36
C TYR A 631 -13.14 11.60 25.77
N THR A 632 -13.37 10.36 26.18
CA THR A 632 -13.12 9.90 27.55
C THR A 632 -11.62 9.67 27.79
N PRO A 633 -10.99 10.30 28.80
CA PRO A 633 -9.62 9.98 29.20
C PRO A 633 -9.47 8.52 29.63
N ALA A 634 -8.34 7.87 29.29
CA ALA A 634 -8.11 6.46 29.61
C ALA A 634 -8.21 6.14 31.12
N GLN A 635 -7.78 7.06 31.97
CA GLN A 635 -7.88 6.89 33.43
C GLN A 635 -9.35 6.87 33.88
N LYS A 636 -10.21 7.73 33.30
CA LYS A 636 -11.66 7.68 33.53
C LYS A 636 -12.25 6.36 33.04
N GLN A 637 -11.81 5.86 31.88
CA GLN A 637 -12.24 4.56 31.37
C GLN A 637 -11.89 3.42 32.32
N GLY A 638 -10.66 3.41 32.85
CA GLY A 638 -10.23 2.43 33.85
C GLY A 638 -11.09 2.47 35.12
N LEU A 639 -11.38 3.67 35.63
CA LEU A 639 -12.26 3.87 36.79
C LEU A 639 -13.68 3.38 36.52
N TYR A 640 -14.24 3.66 35.34
CA TYR A 640 -15.56 3.16 34.96
C TYR A 640 -15.58 1.63 34.90
N MET A 641 -14.55 0.99 34.36
CA MET A 641 -14.48 -0.48 34.32
C MET A 641 -14.40 -1.10 35.72
N LYS A 642 -13.64 -0.48 36.63
CA LYS A 642 -13.59 -0.89 38.04
C LYS A 642 -14.97 -0.76 38.70
N TRP A 643 -15.63 0.38 38.51
CA TRP A 643 -16.99 0.61 39.00
C TRP A 643 -17.99 -0.38 38.39
N TYR A 644 -17.93 -0.61 37.08
CA TYR A 644 -18.81 -1.50 36.34
C TYR A 644 -18.74 -2.94 36.88
N ALA A 645 -17.53 -3.45 37.12
CA ALA A 645 -17.33 -4.77 37.72
C ALA A 645 -17.94 -4.85 39.14
N SER A 646 -17.82 -3.78 39.93
CA SER A 646 -18.43 -3.70 41.25
C SER A 646 -19.95 -3.60 41.20
N ALA A 647 -20.49 -2.74 40.32
CA ALA A 647 -21.92 -2.46 40.21
C ALA A 647 -22.74 -3.67 39.74
N LEU A 648 -22.14 -4.50 38.88
CA LEU A 648 -22.74 -5.78 38.47
C LEU A 648 -22.28 -6.96 39.31
N GLU A 649 -21.45 -6.73 40.34
CA GLU A 649 -20.87 -7.77 41.20
C GLU A 649 -20.27 -8.92 40.37
N LEU A 650 -19.37 -8.59 39.44
CA LEU A 650 -18.69 -9.57 38.58
C LEU A 650 -17.59 -10.29 39.37
N ASN A 651 -17.44 -11.59 39.14
CA ASN A 651 -16.41 -12.41 39.78
C ASN A 651 -15.07 -12.21 39.07
N VAL A 652 -14.12 -11.57 39.74
CA VAL A 652 -12.79 -11.29 39.17
C VAL A 652 -11.70 -11.67 40.17
N TRP A 653 -10.75 -12.49 39.75
CA TRP A 653 -9.48 -12.68 40.43
C TRP A 653 -8.42 -11.82 39.75
N THR A 654 -8.02 -10.73 40.40
CA THR A 654 -6.88 -9.91 39.97
C THR A 654 -5.56 -10.52 40.42
N LYS A 655 -4.42 -10.00 39.93
CA LYS A 655 -3.07 -10.52 40.20
C LYS A 655 -2.93 -12.01 39.94
N SER A 656 -3.73 -12.54 39.01
CA SER A 656 -3.89 -13.97 38.79
C SER A 656 -3.56 -14.34 37.35
N ASN A 657 -2.83 -15.43 37.16
CA ASN A 657 -2.37 -15.87 35.84
C ASN A 657 -2.59 -17.36 35.64
N VAL A 658 -2.89 -17.76 34.40
CA VAL A 658 -2.88 -19.16 34.00
C VAL A 658 -1.42 -19.65 33.98
N VAL A 659 -1.15 -20.71 34.73
CA VAL A 659 0.15 -21.41 34.75
C VAL A 659 0.17 -22.54 33.73
N LYS A 660 -0.95 -23.26 33.65
CA LYS A 660 -1.11 -24.42 32.78
C LYS A 660 -2.58 -24.55 32.39
N ALA A 661 -2.84 -24.86 31.13
CA ALA A 661 -4.17 -25.24 30.66
C ALA A 661 -4.06 -26.49 29.79
N GLU A 662 -4.92 -27.47 30.06
CA GLU A 662 -5.01 -28.70 29.29
C GLU A 662 -6.47 -29.00 28.97
N GLN A 663 -6.68 -29.64 27.83
CA GLN A 663 -7.96 -30.18 27.42
C GLN A 663 -7.80 -31.66 27.09
N ASP A 664 -8.68 -32.50 27.62
CA ASP A 664 -8.72 -33.94 27.31
C ASP A 664 -9.35 -34.21 25.93
N ALA A 665 -9.48 -35.49 25.57
CA ALA A 665 -10.03 -35.89 24.28
C ALA A 665 -11.54 -35.60 24.16
N GLU A 666 -12.24 -35.54 25.29
CA GLU A 666 -13.66 -35.26 25.43
C GLU A 666 -13.97 -33.75 25.47
N GLY A 667 -12.95 -32.90 25.43
CA GLY A 667 -13.10 -31.44 25.41
C GLY A 667 -13.27 -30.78 26.78
N LYS A 668 -12.96 -31.50 27.88
CA LYS A 668 -13.02 -30.96 29.25
C LYS A 668 -11.74 -30.23 29.61
N TRP A 669 -11.88 -29.08 30.27
CA TRP A 669 -10.75 -28.24 30.64
C TRP A 669 -10.23 -28.57 32.04
N THR A 670 -8.90 -28.49 32.18
CA THR A 670 -8.21 -28.37 33.47
C THR A 670 -7.28 -27.18 33.38
N VAL A 671 -7.57 -26.14 34.19
CA VAL A 671 -6.82 -24.88 34.17
C VAL A 671 -6.24 -24.61 35.55
N VAL A 672 -4.92 -24.49 35.61
CA VAL A 672 -4.17 -24.20 36.84
C VAL A 672 -3.88 -22.70 36.87
N ILE A 673 -4.39 -22.03 37.89
CA ILE A 673 -4.25 -20.60 38.13
C ILE A 673 -3.28 -20.37 39.29
N ASN A 674 -2.32 -19.49 39.10
CA ASN A 674 -1.59 -18.87 40.20
C ASN A 674 -2.34 -17.60 40.62
N LYS A 675 -3.01 -17.66 41.77
CA LYS A 675 -3.78 -16.57 42.36
C LYS A 675 -2.87 -15.74 43.26
N GLU A 676 -2.71 -14.46 42.90
CA GLU A 676 -1.92 -13.45 43.64
C GLU A 676 -0.44 -13.79 43.84
N GLY A 677 0.12 -14.77 43.12
CA GLY A 677 1.49 -15.25 43.35
C GLY A 677 1.67 -16.09 44.61
N LYS A 678 0.57 -16.43 45.31
CA LYS A 678 0.60 -17.05 46.64
C LYS A 678 -0.04 -18.42 46.69
N GLU A 679 -1.04 -18.66 45.85
CA GLU A 679 -1.86 -19.86 45.89
C GLU A 679 -2.05 -20.42 44.48
N THR A 680 -2.00 -21.75 44.37
CA THR A 680 -2.35 -22.46 43.14
C THR A 680 -3.77 -23.01 43.24
N ARG A 681 -4.65 -22.65 42.31
CA ARG A 681 -6.02 -23.15 42.20
C ARG A 681 -6.19 -23.91 40.90
N THR A 682 -6.78 -25.10 40.95
CA THR A 682 -7.13 -25.89 39.76
C THR A 682 -8.63 -25.77 39.53
N LEU A 683 -9.02 -25.37 38.31
CA LEU A 683 -10.41 -25.18 37.90
C LEU A 683 -10.75 -26.10 36.72
N HIS A 684 -12.01 -26.50 36.63
CA HIS A 684 -12.51 -27.42 35.59
C HIS A 684 -13.70 -26.82 34.82
N PRO A 685 -13.53 -25.67 34.16
CA PRO A 685 -14.64 -25.01 33.48
C PRO A 685 -15.13 -25.85 32.29
N LYS A 686 -16.43 -25.74 31.99
CA LYS A 686 -17.00 -26.34 30.76
C LYS A 686 -16.60 -25.54 29.53
N GLN A 687 -16.56 -24.21 29.66
CA GLN A 687 -16.29 -23.28 28.57
C GLN A 687 -15.12 -22.37 28.93
N LEU A 688 -14.26 -22.07 27.96
CA LEU A 688 -13.12 -21.16 28.11
C LEU A 688 -13.24 -20.01 27.11
N ILE A 689 -13.11 -18.78 27.59
CA ILE A 689 -13.16 -17.57 26.75
C ILE A 689 -11.82 -16.83 26.85
N MET A 690 -11.15 -16.67 25.72
CA MET A 690 -10.00 -15.76 25.61
C MET A 690 -10.51 -14.34 25.32
N ALA A 691 -10.29 -13.43 26.27
CA ALA A 691 -10.73 -12.03 26.21
C ALA A 691 -9.56 -11.03 26.37
N THR A 692 -8.36 -11.42 25.95
CA THR A 692 -7.10 -10.70 26.16
C THR A 692 -6.77 -9.62 25.13
N SER A 693 -7.75 -9.15 24.35
CA SER A 693 -7.63 -8.19 23.23
C SER A 693 -7.17 -8.80 21.90
N LEU A 694 -7.42 -8.08 20.80
CA LEU A 694 -6.88 -8.36 19.46
C LEU A 694 -5.36 -8.16 19.40
N CYS A 695 -4.86 -7.27 20.25
CA CYS A 695 -3.45 -6.96 20.37
C CYS A 695 -2.79 -7.98 21.30
N GLY A 696 -1.88 -8.78 20.76
CA GLY A 696 -1.08 -9.75 21.50
C GLY A 696 0.03 -9.07 22.31
N VAL A 697 1.27 -9.52 22.14
CA VAL A 697 2.41 -8.95 22.86
C VAL A 697 2.91 -7.67 22.19
N PRO A 698 3.38 -6.66 22.95
CA PRO A 698 4.06 -5.49 22.38
C PRO A 698 5.15 -5.90 21.39
N TYR A 699 5.11 -5.35 20.17
CA TYR A 699 6.11 -5.67 19.16
C TYR A 699 7.16 -4.58 19.08
N THR A 700 8.37 -4.87 19.58
CA THR A 700 9.54 -4.01 19.39
C THR A 700 10.46 -4.66 18.37
N PRO A 701 10.76 -4.01 17.23
CA PRO A 701 11.66 -4.58 16.23
C PRO A 701 13.06 -4.76 16.80
N ALA A 702 13.71 -5.88 16.46
CA ALA A 702 15.11 -6.12 16.79
C ALA A 702 16.00 -5.34 15.82
N VAL A 703 16.58 -4.23 16.30
CA VAL A 703 17.46 -3.36 15.51
C VAL A 703 18.89 -3.52 16.02
N PRO A 704 19.90 -3.70 15.15
CA PRO A 704 21.30 -3.80 15.57
C PRO A 704 21.75 -2.60 16.43
N GLY A 705 22.54 -2.85 17.48
CA GLY A 705 23.12 -1.83 18.36
C GLY A 705 22.23 -1.28 19.48
N MET A 706 20.98 -1.77 19.63
CA MET A 706 20.06 -1.27 20.66
C MET A 706 20.59 -1.40 22.09
N THR A 707 21.39 -2.42 22.38
CA THR A 707 22.01 -2.63 23.71
C THR A 707 23.12 -1.64 24.02
N ASP A 708 23.71 -1.06 22.98
CA ASP A 708 24.86 -0.16 23.09
C ASP A 708 24.42 1.31 23.18
N PHE A 709 23.16 1.61 22.80
CA PHE A 709 22.61 2.96 22.81
C PHE A 709 22.44 3.49 24.24
N ARG A 710 23.08 4.63 24.54
CA ARG A 710 23.03 5.25 25.88
C ARG A 710 21.69 5.93 26.18
N GLY A 711 20.92 6.29 25.15
CA GLY A 711 19.59 6.87 25.30
C GLY A 711 18.56 5.83 25.76
N VAL A 712 17.36 6.28 26.09
CA VAL A 712 16.29 5.39 26.55
C VAL A 712 15.53 4.81 25.36
N ILE A 713 15.27 3.51 25.37
CA ILE A 713 14.41 2.84 24.40
C ILE A 713 13.21 2.22 25.13
N ARG A 714 11.99 2.49 24.64
CA ARG A 714 10.78 1.82 25.15
C ARG A 714 9.72 1.64 24.08
N HIS A 715 8.89 0.61 24.24
CA HIS A 715 7.65 0.48 23.46
C HIS A 715 6.57 1.42 24.01
N SER A 716 5.61 1.84 23.17
CA SER A 716 4.54 2.76 23.58
C SER A 716 3.64 2.20 24.70
N SER A 717 3.58 0.88 24.87
CA SER A 717 2.88 0.22 25.99
C SER A 717 3.59 0.36 27.34
N ALA A 718 4.90 0.65 27.34
CA ALA A 718 5.70 0.93 28.53
C ALA A 718 5.93 2.44 28.71
N HIS A 719 5.35 3.27 27.83
CA HIS A 719 5.40 4.71 27.94
C HIS A 719 4.29 5.22 28.87
N THR A 720 4.67 5.96 29.91
CA THR A 720 3.75 6.55 30.89
C THR A 720 3.67 8.07 30.75
N SER A 721 4.82 8.74 30.64
CA SER A 721 4.91 10.19 30.45
C SER A 721 6.22 10.56 29.75
N ALA A 722 6.21 11.69 29.04
CA ALA A 722 7.38 12.31 28.42
C ALA A 722 8.00 13.45 29.25
N ARG A 723 7.48 13.77 30.44
CA ARG A 723 7.92 14.93 31.26
C ARG A 723 9.43 14.96 31.59
N ASP A 724 10.06 13.81 31.81
CA ASP A 724 11.50 13.71 32.10
C ASP A 724 12.41 14.02 30.88
N PHE A 725 11.79 14.31 29.73
CA PHE A 725 12.45 14.61 28.46
C PHE A 725 12.18 16.04 27.99
N VAL A 726 11.68 16.93 28.85
CA VAL A 726 11.63 18.38 28.57
C VAL A 726 13.05 18.90 28.30
N GLY A 727 13.22 19.61 27.19
CA GLY A 727 14.53 20.08 26.71
C GLY A 727 15.38 19.03 25.99
N LYS A 728 14.87 17.82 25.79
CA LYS A 728 15.54 16.70 25.11
C LYS A 728 14.94 16.41 23.73
N LYS A 729 15.59 15.53 22.96
CA LYS A 729 15.15 15.08 21.64
C LYS A 729 14.49 13.69 21.71
N VAL A 730 13.28 13.57 21.17
CA VAL A 730 12.50 12.32 21.20
C VAL A 730 12.17 11.87 19.77
N CYS A 731 12.38 10.58 19.50
CA CYS A 731 11.93 9.92 18.28
C CYS A 731 10.75 9.00 18.59
N VAL A 732 9.63 9.17 17.89
CA VAL A 732 8.48 8.28 17.95
C VAL A 732 8.39 7.50 16.64
N VAL A 733 8.49 6.18 16.70
CA VAL A 733 8.53 5.30 15.53
C VAL A 733 7.15 4.70 15.28
N GLY A 734 6.51 5.09 14.18
CA GLY A 734 5.21 4.58 13.75
C GLY A 734 4.11 5.65 13.74
N THR A 735 3.26 5.60 12.72
CA THR A 735 2.22 6.61 12.44
C THR A 735 0.82 6.02 12.50
N SER A 736 0.47 5.43 13.64
CA SER A 736 -0.92 5.07 13.99
C SER A 736 -1.24 5.70 15.36
N SER A 737 -2.40 5.41 15.96
CA SER A 737 -2.90 6.12 17.15
C SER A 737 -1.84 6.36 18.23
N SER A 738 -1.18 5.32 18.76
CA SER A 738 -0.16 5.50 19.80
C SER A 738 1.01 6.41 19.38
N GLY A 739 1.41 6.36 18.11
CA GLY A 739 2.53 7.18 17.63
C GLY A 739 2.16 8.67 17.57
N PHE A 740 0.96 8.97 17.06
CA PHE A 740 0.45 10.35 17.05
C PHE A 740 0.17 10.86 18.46
N ASP A 741 -0.46 10.07 19.32
CA ASP A 741 -0.82 10.50 20.68
C ASP A 741 0.45 10.80 21.51
N THR A 742 1.46 9.94 21.42
CA THR A 742 2.75 10.17 22.11
C THR A 742 3.53 11.34 21.51
N ALA A 743 3.54 11.50 20.18
CA ALA A 743 4.16 12.67 19.56
C ALA A 743 3.43 13.96 19.96
N TYR A 744 2.11 13.91 20.08
CA TYR A 744 1.28 15.02 20.51
C TYR A 744 1.55 15.41 21.97
N GLU A 745 1.66 14.43 22.86
CA GLU A 745 2.11 14.67 24.25
C GLU A 745 3.46 15.42 24.27
N CYS A 746 4.46 14.93 23.52
CA CYS A 746 5.76 15.58 23.47
C CYS A 746 5.66 17.03 22.99
N ALA A 747 4.92 17.29 21.92
CA ALA A 747 4.73 18.65 21.40
C ALA A 747 4.05 19.58 22.41
N ARG A 748 3.03 19.10 23.15
CA ARG A 748 2.35 19.88 24.20
C ARG A 748 3.26 20.23 25.38
N LEU A 749 4.27 19.40 25.64
CA LEU A 749 5.29 19.65 26.66
C LEU A 749 6.47 20.50 26.14
N GLY A 750 6.44 20.92 24.87
CA GLY A 750 7.52 21.68 24.24
C GLY A 750 8.79 20.86 23.98
N ILE A 751 8.67 19.54 23.86
CA ILE A 751 9.78 18.62 23.59
C ILE A 751 10.07 18.59 22.09
N ASP A 752 11.36 18.54 21.72
CA ASP A 752 11.75 18.36 20.33
C ASP A 752 11.44 16.93 19.88
N VAL A 753 10.32 16.76 19.19
CA VAL A 753 9.82 15.44 18.78
C VAL A 753 9.86 15.25 17.27
N THR A 754 10.35 14.08 16.87
CA THR A 754 10.32 13.58 15.49
C THR A 754 9.46 12.33 15.40
N LEU A 755 8.42 12.38 14.57
CA LEU A 755 7.56 11.27 14.21
C LEU A 755 8.11 10.59 12.95
N LEU A 756 8.64 9.38 13.10
CA LEU A 756 9.25 8.61 12.02
C LEU A 756 8.18 7.78 11.28
N GLN A 757 7.96 8.11 10.00
CA GLN A 757 6.96 7.48 9.14
C GLN A 757 7.59 6.55 8.09
N ARG A 758 7.44 5.24 8.31
CA ARG A 758 7.85 4.22 7.32
C ARG A 758 6.90 4.14 6.12
N SER A 759 5.60 4.18 6.36
CA SER A 759 4.55 4.00 5.35
C SER A 759 3.42 5.01 5.54
N PRO A 760 2.69 5.37 4.46
CA PRO A 760 1.51 6.23 4.54
C PRO A 760 0.47 5.80 5.59
N THR A 761 -0.30 6.77 6.10
CA THR A 761 -1.34 6.57 7.12
C THR A 761 -2.69 7.10 6.63
N TYR A 762 -3.79 6.37 6.87
CA TYR A 762 -5.12 6.94 6.64
C TYR A 762 -5.48 7.87 7.81
N VAL A 763 -5.77 9.14 7.52
CA VAL A 763 -6.10 10.15 8.54
C VAL A 763 -7.60 10.42 8.52
N MET A 764 -8.20 10.45 9.70
CA MET A 764 -9.63 10.68 9.90
C MET A 764 -9.82 11.96 10.69
N SER A 765 -10.45 12.97 10.10
CA SER A 765 -10.79 14.20 10.83
C SER A 765 -11.96 13.98 11.79
N LEU A 766 -11.92 14.65 12.95
CA LEU A 766 -13.08 14.69 13.84
C LEU A 766 -14.23 15.49 13.24
N THR A 767 -13.94 16.42 12.34
CA THR A 767 -14.92 17.31 11.71
C THR A 767 -15.79 16.61 10.68
N HIS A 768 -15.21 15.77 9.81
CA HIS A 768 -15.94 15.16 8.70
C HIS A 768 -16.09 13.65 8.83
N SER A 769 -15.05 12.94 9.32
CA SER A 769 -15.09 11.47 9.43
C SER A 769 -16.00 11.00 10.56
N VAL A 770 -15.88 11.59 11.76
CA VAL A 770 -16.65 11.15 12.93
C VAL A 770 -18.17 11.31 12.74
N PRO A 771 -18.70 12.46 12.29
CA PRO A 771 -20.15 12.60 12.08
C PRO A 771 -20.69 11.62 11.03
N ARG A 772 -19.93 11.31 9.97
CA ARG A 772 -20.36 10.35 8.94
C ARG A 772 -20.37 8.91 9.44
N MET A 773 -19.41 8.54 10.29
CA MET A 773 -19.27 7.16 10.76
C MET A 773 -20.08 6.85 12.01
N LEU A 774 -20.19 7.81 12.93
CA LEU A 774 -20.76 7.62 14.27
C LEU A 774 -21.88 8.62 14.59
N GLY A 775 -22.27 9.48 13.65
CA GLY A 775 -23.31 10.49 13.87
C GLY A 775 -24.67 9.91 14.23
N ALA A 776 -24.96 8.67 13.85
CA ALA A 776 -26.19 7.98 14.24
C ALA A 776 -26.26 7.69 15.76
N TYR A 777 -25.13 7.68 16.46
CA TYR A 777 -25.06 7.60 17.92
C TYR A 777 -25.03 8.96 18.61
N ALA A 778 -24.84 10.05 17.86
CA ALA A 778 -24.72 11.39 18.42
C ALA A 778 -26.03 11.83 19.11
N PRO A 779 -25.95 12.67 20.16
CA PRO A 779 -27.16 13.24 20.75
C PRO A 779 -27.92 14.09 19.72
N ASP A 780 -29.24 14.11 19.86
CA ASP A 780 -30.10 15.00 19.08
C ASP A 780 -29.86 16.48 19.45
N GLN A 781 -30.56 17.39 18.76
CA GLN A 781 -30.49 18.84 19.03
C GLN A 781 -30.85 19.26 20.46
N ASN A 782 -31.55 18.39 21.22
CA ASN A 782 -31.91 18.61 22.61
C ASN A 782 -30.93 17.94 23.60
N GLY A 783 -29.88 17.29 23.10
CA GLY A 783 -28.90 16.57 23.92
C GLY A 783 -29.31 15.13 24.26
N ASN A 784 -30.40 14.60 23.72
CA ASN A 784 -30.84 13.24 24.00
C ASN A 784 -30.05 12.22 23.18
N LEU A 785 -29.46 11.25 23.85
CA LEU A 785 -28.77 10.14 23.17
C LEU A 785 -29.80 9.13 22.64
N PRO A 786 -29.61 8.60 21.41
CA PRO A 786 -30.47 7.57 20.85
C PRO A 786 -30.38 6.26 21.64
N ASP A 787 -31.31 5.35 21.39
CA ASP A 787 -31.25 3.99 21.94
C ASP A 787 -30.06 3.21 21.34
N LEU A 788 -29.18 2.67 22.19
CA LEU A 788 -27.97 1.99 21.74
C LEU A 788 -28.26 0.66 21.05
N GLU A 789 -29.31 -0.07 21.46
CA GLU A 789 -29.65 -1.32 20.80
C GLU A 789 -30.18 -1.07 19.39
N VAL A 790 -31.00 -0.02 19.22
CA VAL A 790 -31.46 0.42 17.90
C VAL A 790 -30.28 0.78 17.01
N GLN A 791 -29.32 1.57 17.51
CA GLN A 791 -28.16 1.97 16.71
C GLN A 791 -27.21 0.80 16.42
N ASP A 792 -26.98 -0.10 17.38
CA ASP A 792 -26.15 -1.29 17.18
C ASP A 792 -26.75 -2.23 16.13
N ARG A 793 -28.09 -2.41 16.10
CA ARG A 793 -28.77 -3.19 15.06
C ARG A 793 -28.44 -2.65 13.67
N LEU A 794 -28.54 -1.34 13.47
CA LEU A 794 -28.24 -0.70 12.20
C LEU A 794 -26.74 -0.80 11.86
N MET A 795 -25.86 -0.42 12.80
CA MET A 795 -24.41 -0.38 12.61
C MET A 795 -23.84 -1.75 12.19
N PHE A 796 -24.26 -2.83 12.85
CA PHE A 796 -23.72 -4.17 12.61
C PHE A 796 -24.51 -4.99 11.58
N SER A 797 -25.53 -4.40 10.93
CA SER A 797 -26.35 -5.07 9.91
C SER A 797 -25.73 -5.15 8.52
N THR A 798 -24.88 -4.17 8.16
CA THR A 798 -24.37 -4.07 6.79
C THR A 798 -23.42 -5.24 6.48
N PRO A 799 -23.71 -6.09 5.47
CA PRO A 799 -22.78 -7.14 5.06
C PRO A 799 -21.51 -6.56 4.43
N ILE A 800 -20.40 -7.30 4.46
CA ILE A 800 -19.08 -6.78 4.07
C ILE A 800 -19.06 -6.28 2.61
N GLY A 801 -19.62 -7.01 1.65
CA GLY A 801 -19.60 -6.62 0.23
C GLY A 801 -20.25 -5.25 -0.04
N PRO A 802 -21.56 -5.10 0.27
CA PRO A 802 -22.23 -3.79 0.24
C PRO A 802 -21.52 -2.72 1.07
N GLY A 803 -21.00 -3.09 2.24
CA GLY A 803 -20.23 -2.20 3.13
C GLY A 803 -18.95 -1.67 2.49
N GLU A 804 -18.19 -2.49 1.77
CA GLU A 804 -16.98 -2.08 1.07
C GLU A 804 -17.26 -1.08 -0.06
N GLU A 805 -18.33 -1.29 -0.83
CA GLU A 805 -18.72 -0.36 -1.89
C GLU A 805 -19.16 1.00 -1.32
N LEU A 806 -19.93 0.99 -0.22
CA LEU A 806 -20.29 2.20 0.51
C LEU A 806 -19.04 2.88 1.09
N ALA A 807 -18.11 2.12 1.66
CA ALA A 807 -16.88 2.64 2.26
C ALA A 807 -15.94 3.25 1.20
N ARG A 808 -15.79 2.64 0.02
CA ARG A 808 -15.01 3.21 -1.11
C ARG A 808 -15.54 4.57 -1.54
N ARG A 809 -16.86 4.69 -1.67
CA ARG A 809 -17.51 5.99 -1.97
C ARG A 809 -17.34 6.99 -0.83
N THR A 810 -17.54 6.55 0.40
CA THR A 810 -17.43 7.40 1.59
C THR A 810 -16.02 7.94 1.75
N THR A 811 -15.00 7.11 1.53
CA THR A 811 -13.59 7.49 1.63
C THR A 811 -13.22 8.56 0.61
N ARG A 812 -13.73 8.49 -0.63
CA ARG A 812 -13.53 9.57 -1.62
C ARG A 812 -14.20 10.87 -1.20
N VAL A 813 -15.44 10.82 -0.71
CA VAL A 813 -16.13 12.01 -0.19
C VAL A 813 -15.37 12.62 0.99
N LEU A 814 -14.87 11.79 1.90
CA LEU A 814 -14.08 12.25 3.05
C LEU A 814 -12.75 12.86 2.63
N GLU A 815 -12.05 12.25 1.68
CA GLU A 815 -10.83 12.82 1.10
C GLU A 815 -11.08 14.20 0.50
N ASP A 816 -12.17 14.38 -0.24
CA ASP A 816 -12.52 15.68 -0.83
C ASP A 816 -12.81 16.74 0.25
N LEU A 817 -13.53 16.36 1.31
CA LEU A 817 -13.86 17.25 2.44
C LEU A 817 -12.64 17.59 3.30
N ASP A 818 -11.77 16.61 3.54
CA ASP A 818 -10.55 16.75 4.33
C ASP A 818 -9.36 17.21 3.49
N LYS A 819 -9.56 17.51 2.20
CA LYS A 819 -8.49 17.92 1.29
C LYS A 819 -7.59 19.02 1.88
N PRO A 820 -8.10 20.13 2.46
CA PRO A 820 -7.23 21.15 3.05
C PRO A 820 -6.35 20.63 4.19
N LEU A 821 -6.89 19.77 5.06
CA LEU A 821 -6.15 19.14 6.16
C LEU A 821 -5.06 18.21 5.60
N LEU A 822 -5.44 17.34 4.67
CA LEU A 822 -4.54 16.36 4.07
C LEU A 822 -3.43 17.04 3.28
N GLU A 823 -3.71 18.10 2.51
CA GLU A 823 -2.70 18.88 1.78
C GLU A 823 -1.71 19.56 2.74
N ALA A 824 -2.20 20.11 3.85
CA ALA A 824 -1.36 20.74 4.87
C ALA A 824 -0.44 19.74 5.58
N LEU A 825 -0.94 18.53 5.86
CA LEU A 825 -0.15 17.44 6.41
C LEU A 825 0.93 16.95 5.44
N ASN A 826 0.59 16.74 4.17
CA ASN A 826 1.54 16.34 3.13
C ASN A 826 2.61 17.42 2.90
N ALA A 827 2.25 18.71 2.98
CA ALA A 827 3.21 19.82 2.92
C ALA A 827 4.26 19.79 4.05
N ARG A 828 3.97 19.09 5.16
CA ARG A 828 4.88 18.84 6.28
C ARG A 828 5.57 17.47 6.23
N GLY A 829 5.42 16.74 5.13
CA GLY A 829 6.06 15.45 4.90
C GLY A 829 5.29 14.23 5.43
N LEU A 830 4.11 14.40 6.02
CA LEU A 830 3.27 13.27 6.42
C LEU A 830 2.54 12.71 5.20
N ARG A 831 2.88 11.48 4.83
CA ARG A 831 2.23 10.78 3.70
C ARG A 831 0.91 10.17 4.13
N THR A 832 -0.13 10.42 3.35
CA THR A 832 -1.48 9.84 3.54
C THR A 832 -1.88 8.90 2.41
N TRP A 833 -2.90 8.07 2.63
CA TRP A 833 -3.46 7.15 1.63
C TRP A 833 -4.91 6.80 1.98
N ARG A 834 -5.67 6.16 1.08
CA ARG A 834 -7.09 5.80 1.25
C ARG A 834 -7.37 4.50 2.03
N GLY A 835 -6.36 3.92 2.67
CA GLY A 835 -6.52 2.63 3.35
C GLY A 835 -6.61 1.44 2.40
N GLN A 836 -6.65 0.23 2.98
CA GLN A 836 -6.68 -1.03 2.22
C GLN A 836 -7.95 -1.06 1.36
N ARG A 837 -7.83 -1.46 0.09
CA ARG A 837 -8.97 -1.50 -0.87
C ARG A 837 -9.69 -0.15 -1.06
N ASP A 838 -9.02 0.95 -0.70
CA ASP A 838 -9.54 2.32 -0.78
C ASP A 838 -10.83 2.56 0.04
N THR A 839 -11.02 1.78 1.12
CA THR A 839 -12.20 1.85 2.01
C THR A 839 -11.93 2.60 3.32
N GLY A 840 -10.81 3.32 3.40
CA GLY A 840 -10.41 4.09 4.57
C GLY A 840 -10.16 3.20 5.77
N ASN A 841 -10.86 3.48 6.87
CA ASN A 841 -10.81 2.71 8.11
C ASN A 841 -11.48 1.33 7.98
N PHE A 842 -12.46 1.17 7.08
CA PHE A 842 -13.38 0.04 7.10
C PHE A 842 -12.66 -1.31 6.98
N THR A 843 -11.91 -1.52 5.89
CA THR A 843 -11.15 -2.77 5.70
C THR A 843 -9.94 -2.81 6.63
N LEU A 844 -9.25 -1.68 6.86
CA LEU A 844 -8.09 -1.63 7.76
C LEU A 844 -8.42 -2.08 9.19
N GLY A 845 -9.61 -1.73 9.71
CA GLY A 845 -10.09 -2.17 11.02
C GLY A 845 -10.37 -3.67 11.08
N GLN A 846 -10.82 -4.26 9.97
CA GLN A 846 -11.17 -5.67 9.87
C GLN A 846 -9.97 -6.60 9.70
N THR A 847 -8.89 -6.12 9.09
CA THR A 847 -7.73 -6.96 8.72
C THR A 847 -6.51 -6.70 9.62
N ARG A 848 -6.08 -5.44 9.69
CA ARG A 848 -4.85 -5.01 10.36
C ARG A 848 -5.10 -4.42 11.74
N ASN A 849 -6.31 -3.93 11.98
CA ASN A 849 -6.70 -3.19 13.18
C ASN A 849 -5.69 -2.07 13.52
N GLY A 850 -5.22 -1.35 12.49
CA GLY A 850 -4.21 -0.30 12.60
C GLY A 850 -3.82 0.25 11.23
N GLY A 851 -2.95 1.27 11.21
CA GLY A 851 -2.56 1.97 9.98
C GLY A 851 -3.47 3.15 9.61
N PHE A 852 -4.37 3.51 10.52
CA PHE A 852 -5.16 4.74 10.49
C PHE A 852 -4.95 5.54 11.79
N TYR A 853 -5.38 6.81 11.76
CA TYR A 853 -5.35 7.73 12.91
C TYR A 853 -6.61 8.61 12.92
N PHE A 854 -7.20 8.79 14.11
CA PHE A 854 -8.23 9.78 14.38
C PHE A 854 -7.59 11.04 14.93
N ASP A 855 -7.75 12.15 14.23
CA ASP A 855 -7.03 13.38 14.57
C ASP A 855 -7.51 14.02 15.87
N ALA A 856 -6.80 13.78 16.96
CA ALA A 856 -7.08 14.38 18.28
C ALA A 856 -6.30 15.69 18.53
N GLY A 857 -5.78 16.31 17.47
CA GLY A 857 -5.00 17.57 17.52
C GLY A 857 -3.54 17.42 17.09
N ALA A 858 -3.03 16.19 16.96
CA ALA A 858 -1.65 15.95 16.53
C ALA A 858 -1.40 16.46 15.09
N CYS A 859 -2.42 16.46 14.22
CA CYS A 859 -2.27 16.94 12.85
C CYS A 859 -1.99 18.45 12.81
N GLU A 860 -2.64 19.22 13.67
CA GLU A 860 -2.40 20.66 13.79
C GLU A 860 -0.96 20.94 14.28
N GLU A 861 -0.45 20.15 15.21
CA GLU A 861 0.94 20.27 15.69
C GLU A 861 1.97 19.92 14.62
N ILE A 862 1.66 18.97 13.73
CA ILE A 862 2.46 18.69 12.52
C ILE A 862 2.43 19.89 11.58
N ILE A 863 1.24 20.43 11.27
CA ILE A 863 1.04 21.60 10.40
C ILE A 863 1.81 22.81 10.92
N ASN A 864 1.84 22.99 12.23
CA ASN A 864 2.57 24.06 12.92
C ASN A 864 4.08 23.79 13.05
N GLY A 865 4.56 22.60 12.67
CA GLY A 865 5.98 22.21 12.74
C GLY A 865 6.48 21.88 14.14
N ARG A 866 5.58 21.76 15.13
CA ARG A 866 5.91 21.36 16.51
C ARG A 866 6.16 19.85 16.62
N ILE A 867 5.53 19.06 15.75
CA ILE A 867 5.90 17.67 15.49
C ILE A 867 6.61 17.61 14.13
N LYS A 868 7.87 17.18 14.11
CA LYS A 868 8.63 16.98 12.87
C LYS A 868 8.27 15.62 12.29
N VAL A 869 8.04 15.53 10.99
CA VAL A 869 7.79 14.23 10.33
C VAL A 869 9.02 13.86 9.52
N GLU A 870 9.57 12.67 9.78
CA GLU A 870 10.74 12.14 9.08
C GLU A 870 10.33 10.85 8.35
N PRO A 871 10.54 10.75 7.02
CA PRO A 871 10.31 9.49 6.32
C PRO A 871 11.44 8.50 6.58
N GLY A 872 11.09 7.24 6.82
CA GLY A 872 12.08 6.16 6.91
C GLY A 872 11.86 5.13 8.02
N PHE A 873 12.92 4.40 8.32
CA PHE A 873 13.03 3.44 9.41
C PHE A 873 14.45 3.48 10.00
N ILE A 874 14.62 2.93 11.20
CA ILE A 874 15.93 2.82 11.86
C ILE A 874 16.66 1.59 11.32
N GLU A 875 17.86 1.76 10.80
CA GLU A 875 18.73 0.67 10.33
C GLU A 875 19.57 0.09 11.46
N LYS A 876 20.18 0.95 12.29
CA LYS A 876 20.96 0.55 13.46
C LYS A 876 21.06 1.68 14.48
N PHE A 877 21.44 1.30 15.70
CA PHE A 877 21.89 2.21 16.74
C PHE A 877 23.42 2.16 16.83
N THR A 878 24.01 3.27 17.25
CA THR A 878 25.37 3.33 17.80
C THR A 878 25.28 3.74 19.26
N GLU A 879 26.41 3.94 19.93
CA GLU A 879 26.42 4.34 21.34
C GLU A 879 25.65 5.64 21.60
N ASP A 880 25.81 6.64 20.72
CA ASP A 880 25.22 7.98 20.90
C ASP A 880 24.22 8.38 19.80
N LYS A 881 24.05 7.58 18.73
CA LYS A 881 23.24 7.96 17.55
C LYS A 881 22.28 6.88 17.08
N VAL A 882 21.24 7.32 16.40
CA VAL A 882 20.31 6.51 15.62
C VAL A 882 20.63 6.70 14.14
N ILE A 883 20.88 5.60 13.44
CA ILE A 883 21.16 5.60 11.99
C ILE A 883 19.87 5.20 11.27
N LEU A 884 19.30 6.15 10.53
CA LEU A 884 18.11 5.95 9.70
C LEU A 884 18.49 5.45 8.31
N ASN A 885 17.52 4.89 7.60
CA ASN A 885 17.74 4.40 6.25
C ASN A 885 18.34 5.46 5.31
N GLY A 886 19.30 5.02 4.50
CA GLY A 886 20.13 5.89 3.67
C GLY A 886 21.28 6.57 4.42
N GLY A 887 21.72 6.00 5.56
CA GLY A 887 22.90 6.45 6.31
C GLY A 887 22.74 7.77 7.08
N ARG A 888 21.51 8.28 7.24
CA ARG A 888 21.25 9.54 7.93
C ARG A 888 21.39 9.35 9.45
N GLU A 889 22.28 10.11 10.08
CA GLU A 889 22.51 10.04 11.52
C GLU A 889 21.68 11.08 12.29
N LYS A 890 21.08 10.68 13.41
CA LYS A 890 20.34 11.55 14.32
C LYS A 890 20.67 11.22 15.77
N GLU A 891 20.63 12.23 16.64
CA GLU A 891 20.77 12.07 18.08
C GLU A 891 19.40 12.17 18.74
N PHE A 892 19.09 11.22 19.62
CA PHE A 892 17.86 11.20 20.40
C PHE A 892 18.18 10.77 21.83
N ASP A 893 17.48 11.35 22.80
CA ASP A 893 17.56 10.95 24.21
C ASP A 893 16.56 9.83 24.52
N LEU A 894 15.50 9.73 23.71
CA LEU A 894 14.44 8.74 23.83
C LEU A 894 13.97 8.27 22.46
N VAL A 895 13.87 6.95 22.28
CA VAL A 895 13.18 6.33 21.15
C VAL A 895 11.97 5.55 21.67
N ILE A 896 10.80 5.91 21.16
CA ILE A 896 9.52 5.26 21.48
C ILE A 896 9.07 4.46 20.27
N PHE A 897 9.07 3.14 20.40
CA PHE A 897 8.50 2.25 19.39
C PHE A 897 6.98 2.18 19.55
N ALA A 898 6.26 2.87 18.67
CA ALA A 898 4.80 2.76 18.51
C ALA A 898 4.47 1.79 17.35
N THR A 899 5.16 0.64 17.34
CA THR A 899 5.18 -0.33 16.24
C THR A 899 4.09 -1.40 16.32
N GLY A 900 3.15 -1.24 17.26
CA GLY A 900 1.98 -2.08 17.39
C GLY A 900 2.23 -3.32 18.25
N PHE A 901 1.36 -4.32 18.08
CA PHE A 901 1.38 -5.55 18.85
C PHE A 901 1.38 -6.72 17.89
N SER A 902 1.82 -7.87 18.38
CA SER A 902 1.66 -9.13 17.68
C SER A 902 0.18 -9.54 17.63
N ASN A 903 -0.14 -10.66 16.96
CA ASN A 903 -1.51 -11.12 16.84
C ASN A 903 -1.99 -11.81 18.13
N MET A 904 -3.30 -11.82 18.36
CA MET A 904 -3.91 -12.49 19.52
C MET A 904 -3.49 -13.95 19.69
N ILE A 905 -3.19 -14.66 18.59
CA ILE A 905 -2.72 -16.05 18.64
C ILE A 905 -1.48 -16.23 19.53
N ASP A 906 -0.63 -15.20 19.63
CA ASP A 906 0.55 -15.23 20.50
C ASP A 906 0.17 -15.09 21.98
N SER A 907 -0.90 -14.34 22.28
CA SER A 907 -1.48 -14.32 23.63
C SER A 907 -2.05 -15.69 23.99
N ILE A 908 -2.73 -16.36 23.06
CA ILE A 908 -3.23 -17.72 23.29
C ILE A 908 -2.05 -18.68 23.52
N ARG A 909 -0.97 -18.56 22.75
CA ARG A 909 0.24 -19.37 22.92
C ARG A 909 0.85 -19.20 24.30
N ALA A 910 1.00 -17.95 24.74
CA ALA A 910 1.59 -17.62 26.03
C ALA A 910 0.74 -18.10 27.22
N THR A 911 -0.59 -18.18 27.05
CA THR A 911 -1.52 -18.52 28.13
C THR A 911 -1.90 -20.01 28.15
N LEU A 912 -2.20 -20.60 26.99
CA LEU A 912 -2.73 -21.96 26.86
C LEU A 912 -1.72 -22.96 26.27
N GLY A 913 -0.58 -22.50 25.76
CA GLY A 913 0.49 -23.34 25.21
C GLY A 913 0.29 -23.75 23.75
N GLU A 914 1.37 -24.26 23.14
CA GLU A 914 1.46 -24.55 21.70
C GLU A 914 0.46 -25.62 21.23
N LYS A 915 0.17 -26.63 22.07
CA LYS A 915 -0.72 -27.75 21.73
C LYS A 915 -2.16 -27.30 21.46
N ILE A 916 -2.63 -26.25 22.15
CA ILE A 916 -3.96 -25.68 21.94
C ILE A 916 -3.93 -24.73 20.74
N VAL A 917 -2.89 -23.91 20.62
CA VAL A 917 -2.73 -22.97 19.51
C VAL A 917 -2.66 -23.65 18.15
N SER A 918 -2.02 -24.81 18.03
CA SER A 918 -1.90 -25.53 16.75
C SER A 918 -3.25 -25.99 16.17
N LYS A 919 -4.30 -26.00 16.98
CA LYS A 919 -5.68 -26.31 16.56
C LYS A 919 -6.51 -25.08 16.22
N CYS A 920 -6.04 -23.88 16.58
CA CYS A 920 -6.76 -22.63 16.32
C CYS A 920 -6.53 -22.19 14.87
N GLY A 921 -7.61 -21.87 14.15
CA GLY A 921 -7.52 -21.18 12.87
C GLY A 921 -7.10 -19.71 13.02
N PRO A 922 -6.94 -18.97 11.91
CA PRO A 922 -6.80 -17.53 11.96
C PRO A 922 -7.99 -16.87 12.71
N ILE A 923 -7.67 -15.91 13.59
CA ILE A 923 -8.66 -15.32 14.51
C ILE A 923 -9.40 -14.15 13.89
N TRP A 924 -8.60 -13.21 13.37
CA TRP A 924 -9.07 -11.95 12.79
C TRP A 924 -9.02 -12.01 11.27
N GLY A 925 -9.43 -10.94 10.60
CA GLY A 925 -9.58 -10.91 9.14
C GLY A 925 -10.94 -11.42 8.67
N ILE A 926 -11.16 -11.33 7.35
CA ILE A 926 -12.43 -11.63 6.70
C ILE A 926 -12.32 -12.97 5.94
N ASP A 927 -13.28 -13.86 6.16
CA ASP A 927 -13.41 -15.17 5.49
C ASP A 927 -14.09 -15.06 4.11
N GLU A 928 -14.29 -16.21 3.45
CA GLU A 928 -14.86 -16.28 2.10
C GLU A 928 -16.35 -15.86 2.01
N GLU A 929 -17.04 -15.74 3.15
CA GLU A 929 -18.45 -15.31 3.20
C GLU A 929 -18.59 -13.82 3.52
N GLY A 930 -17.51 -13.18 3.97
CA GLY A 930 -17.57 -11.81 4.48
C GLY A 930 -17.86 -11.76 5.98
N GLU A 931 -17.44 -12.77 6.74
CA GLU A 931 -17.49 -12.76 8.21
C GLU A 931 -16.09 -12.72 8.82
N TYR A 932 -16.00 -12.38 10.10
CA TYR A 932 -14.74 -12.57 10.83
C TYR A 932 -14.41 -14.06 10.93
N LYS A 933 -13.14 -14.42 10.74
CA LYS A 933 -12.67 -15.81 10.67
C LYS A 933 -13.14 -16.65 11.86
N THR A 934 -12.51 -16.55 13.04
CA THR A 934 -12.94 -17.33 14.22
C THR A 934 -13.36 -16.48 15.43
N ALA A 935 -13.24 -15.16 15.36
CA ALA A 935 -13.76 -14.27 16.40
C ALA A 935 -15.29 -14.49 16.60
N TYR A 936 -15.71 -14.63 17.86
CA TYR A 936 -17.11 -14.86 18.29
C TYR A 936 -17.73 -16.20 17.88
N ARG A 937 -16.97 -17.08 17.24
CA ARG A 937 -17.41 -18.38 16.72
C ARG A 937 -16.63 -19.51 17.39
N GLU A 938 -16.91 -20.74 16.98
CA GLU A 938 -16.13 -21.91 17.39
C GLU A 938 -14.70 -21.82 16.82
N THR A 939 -13.70 -22.00 17.68
CA THR A 939 -12.29 -21.71 17.35
C THR A 939 -11.56 -22.87 16.67
N GLY A 940 -12.21 -24.02 16.51
CA GLY A 940 -11.59 -25.31 16.18
C GLY A 940 -11.09 -26.08 17.41
N VAL A 941 -11.03 -25.43 18.58
CA VAL A 941 -10.85 -26.08 19.88
C VAL A 941 -12.22 -26.21 20.55
N PRO A 942 -12.67 -27.43 20.91
CA PRO A 942 -13.97 -27.62 21.56
C PRO A 942 -14.13 -26.72 22.78
N ASN A 943 -15.32 -26.12 22.95
CA ASN A 943 -15.66 -25.28 24.11
C ASN A 943 -14.71 -24.10 24.38
N MET A 944 -14.05 -23.59 23.35
CA MET A 944 -13.18 -22.42 23.44
C MET A 944 -13.67 -21.33 22.50
N TRP A 945 -13.77 -20.12 23.05
CA TRP A 945 -14.30 -18.94 22.39
C TRP A 945 -13.30 -17.79 22.45
N ILE A 946 -13.38 -16.90 21.47
CA ILE A 946 -12.56 -15.70 21.41
C ILE A 946 -13.45 -14.48 21.40
N MET A 947 -13.25 -13.62 22.40
CA MET A 947 -13.92 -12.34 22.53
C MET A 947 -12.93 -11.19 22.33
N VAL A 948 -13.17 -10.41 21.29
CA VAL A 948 -12.26 -9.37 20.80
C VAL A 948 -13.05 -8.15 20.34
N GLY A 949 -12.35 -7.08 19.92
CA GLY A 949 -12.97 -5.89 19.34
C GLY A 949 -12.94 -4.64 20.21
N PHE A 950 -13.41 -3.55 19.61
CA PHE A 950 -13.59 -2.23 20.22
C PHE A 950 -14.94 -2.16 20.95
N LEU A 951 -15.13 -1.15 21.81
CA LEU A 951 -16.24 -1.08 22.79
C LEU A 951 -17.65 -1.34 22.21
N PRO A 952 -18.11 -0.67 21.13
CA PRO A 952 -19.37 -0.98 20.48
C PRO A 952 -19.48 -2.45 20.02
N MET A 953 -18.45 -2.97 19.37
CA MET A 953 -18.40 -4.37 18.93
C MET A 953 -18.40 -5.34 20.12
N THR A 954 -17.73 -4.99 21.21
CA THR A 954 -17.76 -5.73 22.47
C THR A 954 -19.19 -5.85 23.02
N ARG A 955 -19.93 -4.73 23.09
CA ARG A 955 -21.32 -4.71 23.56
C ARG A 955 -22.23 -5.57 22.68
N TYR A 956 -22.09 -5.45 21.37
CA TYR A 956 -22.88 -6.20 20.40
C TYR A 956 -22.56 -7.71 20.41
N ALA A 957 -21.30 -8.08 20.23
CA ALA A 957 -20.92 -9.48 20.07
C ALA A 957 -21.02 -10.29 21.37
N SER A 958 -20.82 -9.67 22.54
CA SER A 958 -20.97 -10.36 23.83
C SER A 958 -22.39 -10.88 24.07
N LYS A 959 -23.41 -10.17 23.56
CA LYS A 959 -24.81 -10.65 23.61
C LYS A 959 -24.94 -11.97 22.86
N LEU A 960 -24.47 -12.01 21.61
CA LEU A 960 -24.60 -13.18 20.73
C LEU A 960 -23.83 -14.39 21.26
N VAL A 961 -22.59 -14.20 21.70
CA VAL A 961 -21.79 -15.28 22.29
C VAL A 961 -22.43 -15.80 23.58
N ALA A 962 -22.94 -14.92 24.45
CA ALA A 962 -23.62 -15.34 25.68
C ALA A 962 -24.92 -16.11 25.40
N LEU A 963 -25.72 -15.70 24.42
CA LEU A 963 -26.91 -16.46 23.99
C LEU A 963 -26.52 -17.85 23.47
N ARG A 964 -25.46 -17.95 22.66
CA ARG A 964 -24.95 -19.23 22.17
C ARG A 964 -24.49 -20.14 23.30
N LEU A 965 -23.72 -19.60 24.25
CA LEU A 965 -23.23 -20.34 25.42
C LEU A 965 -24.38 -20.81 26.33
N LYS A 966 -25.39 -19.97 26.55
CA LYS A 966 -26.58 -20.33 27.32
C LYS A 966 -27.36 -21.45 26.64
N ALA A 967 -27.58 -21.35 25.33
CA ALA A 967 -28.27 -22.39 24.57
C ALA A 967 -27.51 -23.74 24.61
N LEU A 968 -26.17 -23.72 24.58
CA LEU A 968 -25.33 -24.92 24.74
C LEU A 968 -25.46 -25.51 26.15
N LYS A 969 -25.44 -24.68 27.20
CA LYS A 969 -25.62 -25.12 28.59
C LYS A 969 -26.96 -25.83 28.79
N GLU A 970 -28.02 -25.27 28.23
CA GLU A 970 -29.38 -25.81 28.38
C GLU A 970 -29.71 -26.93 27.37
N GLY A 971 -28.77 -27.29 26.49
CA GLY A 971 -28.95 -28.38 25.52
C GLY A 971 -29.94 -28.10 24.39
N ILE A 972 -30.31 -26.83 24.17
CA ILE A 972 -31.27 -26.42 23.13
C ILE A 972 -30.60 -25.86 21.88
N SER A 973 -29.27 -25.73 21.90
CA SER A 973 -28.46 -25.18 20.83
C SER A 973 -28.27 -26.19 19.68
N PRO A 974 -28.85 -25.97 18.49
CA PRO A 974 -28.56 -26.74 17.29
C PRO A 974 -27.07 -26.63 16.90
N PRO A 975 -26.55 -27.61 16.13
CA PRO A 975 -25.22 -27.50 15.56
C PRO A 975 -25.13 -26.29 14.61
N PRO A 976 -23.96 -25.64 14.49
CA PRO A 976 -23.74 -24.60 13.50
C PRO A 976 -24.07 -25.10 12.08
N TYR A 977 -24.82 -24.31 11.31
CA TYR A 977 -25.15 -24.65 9.93
C TYR A 977 -23.90 -24.60 9.03
N LYS A 978 -23.73 -25.62 8.19
CA LYS A 978 -22.66 -25.76 7.20
C LYS A 978 -23.28 -26.00 5.83
N VAL A 979 -22.79 -25.28 4.82
CA VAL A 979 -23.27 -25.34 3.42
C VAL A 979 -22.80 -26.61 2.73
#